data_AF-M3BSL9-F1
#
_entry.id   AF-M3BSL9-F1
#
_cell.length_a   1.000
_cell.length_b   1.000
_cell.length_c   1.000
_cell.angle_alpha   90.00
_cell.angle_beta   90.00
_cell.angle_gamma   90.00
#
_symmetry.space_group_name_H-M   'P 1'
#
loop_
_entity.id
_entity.type
_entity.pdbx_description
1 polymer ?
#
loop_
_entity_poly.entity_id
_entity_poly.type
_entity_poly.pdbx_seq_one_letter_code
_entity_poly.pdbx_strand_id
1 'polypeptide(L)'
;MDVRVQDYLDDKLQSAADLDSLDSLLAAVHEQQQLLKQQLDDARKSHDHATKDYRAHQQSLNDHASAFQHEQSDIDGRLRIITQSETSDEAAEKFKASMDKLRKLDVAAGFVELLRDVDALKAECLTQLGKDDDAALRPYQRLQQLVSSLQPLHEAAEQAAPFLLDHIEASVEDLRNTIRKAFAENLETTLKKLNWPKATGRIPLALEDEWQTNVGRLLDLQKQELELREQGTDQRRASDPPALLPFEVLVVPLEQRFGYHFSGNKPTNRLDKPEYFLNHITDLIANYSDFMQDNLQPVLLKHFGRSDLAFTPAYIDAITAFITALLPMVQDKLRSVAQQLTSQPSFFSHLVQEVIRFDNIVKDSYSYTPSSPSVLWSGLSYFVLDSCGHFKQWLAFERDFALARYQSIIDAPGAGELDYNAVHAGVTKPSKAAVHLNDLLETITERYRHLSSYHQRMDFLMEIQIHIFDTFYRRLQSALDSYTSMTSTLGRTMASATKEQLADVQGVKGLDRLCRIFGSADYLERAMRDWSDDVFFLELWDEMHNRAQAVDIGSEQSGRMSEIQQKTSSALGAESEGGLEGALFDETAASYLRLRARSENILLETLKYDVQQALRPYSAITTWASLSSSTGSATSAELDPAINILADYFAFLSKALGRAPLRRIGRHVCHTIDSYVWGNIIQGRHSFSTAGANQLTTDMGAVCNTIDRYIGAGQARIGMRRVLEGITLLSLPVRGEIQRVQPSADDDEDAAWGDSATTDAQSDASGLGGHPVSLFQAERLVFLNNESARHALEQLGLDMLSEQDARSILRQRVEISS
;
A
#
# COMPACT_ATOMS: atom_id res chain seq x y z
N MET A 1 5.58 -92.83 -22.13
CA MET A 1 6.81 -92.22 -21.58
C MET A 1 6.47 -90.81 -21.16
N ASP A 2 7.12 -90.31 -20.11
CA ASP A 2 6.95 -88.92 -19.68
C ASP A 2 7.40 -88.00 -20.82
N VAL A 3 6.53 -87.08 -21.27
CA VAL A 3 6.70 -86.30 -22.51
C VAL A 3 8.04 -85.55 -22.51
N ARG A 4 8.49 -85.12 -21.33
CA ARG A 4 9.79 -84.44 -21.14
C ARG A 4 11.00 -85.33 -21.32
N VAL A 5 10.90 -86.62 -20.98
CA VAL A 5 11.98 -87.59 -21.19
C VAL A 5 12.10 -87.93 -22.67
N GLN A 6 10.95 -87.99 -23.36
CA GLN A 6 10.92 -88.25 -24.79
C GLN A 6 11.48 -87.06 -25.59
N ASP A 7 11.07 -85.83 -25.28
CA ASP A 7 11.65 -84.60 -25.88
C ASP A 7 13.16 -84.46 -25.60
N TYR A 8 13.63 -84.82 -24.40
CA TYR A 8 15.05 -84.75 -24.06
C TYR A 8 15.89 -85.77 -24.83
N LEU A 9 15.37 -86.99 -25.04
CA LEU A 9 16.06 -88.01 -25.82
C LEU A 9 16.05 -87.66 -27.32
N ASP A 10 14.93 -87.13 -27.84
CA ASP A 10 14.81 -86.66 -29.23
C ASP A 10 15.69 -85.41 -29.50
N ASP A 11 15.93 -84.56 -28.50
CA ASP A 11 16.86 -83.42 -28.61
C ASP A 11 18.33 -83.84 -28.58
N LYS A 12 18.68 -84.89 -27.82
CA LYS A 12 20.09 -85.29 -27.61
C LYS A 12 20.60 -86.39 -28.53
N LEU A 13 19.72 -87.11 -29.22
CA LEU A 13 20.09 -88.19 -30.15
C LEU A 13 19.47 -87.92 -31.53
N GLN A 14 19.99 -86.91 -32.24
CA GLN A 14 19.44 -86.46 -33.53
C GLN A 14 20.08 -87.16 -34.74
N SER A 15 21.27 -87.77 -34.58
CA SER A 15 21.98 -88.47 -35.65
C SER A 15 22.63 -89.78 -35.18
N ALA A 16 22.93 -90.70 -36.11
CA ALA A 16 23.52 -92.00 -35.77
C ALA A 16 24.92 -91.91 -35.12
N ALA A 17 25.64 -90.79 -35.28
CA ALA A 17 26.92 -90.54 -34.62
C ALA A 17 26.76 -90.14 -33.14
N ASP A 18 25.58 -89.68 -32.72
CA ASP A 18 25.32 -89.26 -31.34
C ASP A 18 25.14 -90.46 -30.39
N LEU A 19 24.98 -91.68 -30.94
CA LEU A 19 25.00 -92.93 -30.18
C LEU A 19 26.36 -93.19 -29.50
N ASP A 20 27.46 -92.63 -30.02
CA ASP A 20 28.78 -92.72 -29.37
C ASP A 20 28.86 -91.85 -28.10
N SER A 21 27.95 -90.87 -27.92
CA SER A 21 27.88 -90.00 -26.74
C SER A 21 26.99 -90.55 -25.61
N LEU A 22 26.34 -91.70 -25.83
CA LEU A 22 25.28 -92.22 -24.98
C LEU A 22 25.77 -92.65 -23.59
N ASP A 23 27.00 -93.15 -23.50
CA ASP A 23 27.65 -93.47 -22.22
C ASP A 23 27.95 -92.21 -21.39
N SER A 24 28.29 -91.09 -22.04
CA SER A 24 28.53 -89.81 -21.36
C SER A 24 27.22 -89.16 -20.87
N LEU A 25 26.14 -89.30 -21.64
CA LEU A 25 24.80 -88.86 -21.24
C LEU A 25 24.26 -89.70 -20.09
N LEU A 26 24.47 -91.02 -20.09
CA LEU A 26 24.13 -91.89 -18.96
C LEU A 26 24.91 -91.52 -17.71
N ALA A 27 26.22 -91.22 -17.83
CA ALA A 27 27.02 -90.75 -16.71
C ALA A 27 26.51 -89.42 -16.15
N ALA A 28 26.18 -88.45 -17.01
CA ALA A 28 25.65 -87.15 -16.61
C ALA A 28 24.27 -87.26 -15.92
N VAL A 29 23.38 -88.11 -16.44
CA VAL A 29 22.08 -88.38 -15.81
C VAL A 29 22.26 -89.08 -14.46
N HIS A 30 23.22 -90.00 -14.34
CA HIS A 30 23.50 -90.70 -13.10
C HIS A 30 24.11 -89.78 -12.03
N GLU A 31 24.96 -88.84 -12.44
CA GLU A 31 25.51 -87.79 -11.58
C GLU A 31 24.42 -86.82 -11.12
N GLN A 32 23.54 -86.40 -12.04
CA GLN A 32 22.39 -85.54 -11.72
C GLN A 32 21.39 -86.25 -10.80
N GLN A 33 21.17 -87.56 -10.96
CA GLN A 33 20.34 -88.36 -10.07
C GLN A 33 20.96 -88.51 -8.66
N GLN A 34 22.29 -88.64 -8.58
CA GLN A 34 23.00 -88.65 -7.29
C GLN A 34 22.89 -87.29 -6.58
N LEU A 35 23.08 -86.20 -7.32
CA LEU A 35 22.96 -84.84 -6.80
C LEU A 35 21.54 -84.58 -6.26
N LEU A 36 20.51 -84.98 -7.00
CA LEU A 36 19.11 -84.83 -6.57
C LEU A 36 18.79 -85.68 -5.34
N LYS A 37 19.34 -86.90 -5.23
CA LYS A 37 19.19 -87.73 -4.01
C LYS A 37 19.84 -87.06 -2.81
N GLN A 38 21.04 -86.50 -2.98
CA GLN A 38 21.76 -85.80 -1.92
C GLN A 38 21.01 -84.54 -1.47
N GLN A 39 20.51 -83.74 -2.42
CA GLN A 39 19.69 -82.56 -2.12
C GLN A 39 18.39 -82.92 -1.40
N LEU A 40 17.76 -84.05 -1.75
CA LEU A 40 16.53 -84.52 -1.09
C LEU A 40 16.80 -85.00 0.34
N ASP A 41 17.91 -85.71 0.57
CA ASP A 41 18.32 -86.11 1.92
C ASP A 41 18.70 -84.91 2.80
N ASP A 42 19.39 -83.91 2.25
CA ASP A 42 19.71 -82.69 2.99
C ASP A 42 18.46 -81.85 3.28
N ALA A 43 17.52 -81.76 2.33
CA ALA A 43 16.23 -81.12 2.57
C ALA A 43 15.41 -81.84 3.66
N ARG A 44 15.43 -83.18 3.69
CA ARG A 44 14.77 -83.97 4.75
C ARG A 44 15.41 -83.73 6.11
N LYS A 45 16.75 -83.74 6.20
CA LYS A 45 17.46 -83.42 7.45
C LYS A 45 17.16 -82.00 7.93
N SER A 46 17.14 -81.03 7.02
CA SER A 46 16.82 -79.64 7.35
C SER A 46 15.37 -79.49 7.83
N HIS A 47 14.42 -80.20 7.22
CA HIS A 47 13.02 -80.22 7.66
C HIS A 47 12.87 -80.86 9.05
N ASP A 48 13.52 -81.98 9.31
CA ASP A 48 13.48 -82.65 10.61
C ASP A 48 14.12 -81.79 11.71
N HIS A 49 15.21 -81.08 11.39
CA HIS A 49 15.84 -80.14 12.33
C HIS A 49 14.90 -78.98 12.63
N ALA A 50 14.32 -78.34 11.61
CA ALA A 50 13.36 -77.25 11.78
C ALA A 50 12.11 -77.70 12.56
N THR A 51 11.63 -78.93 12.34
CA THR A 51 10.47 -79.48 13.06
C THR A 51 10.80 -79.73 14.53
N LYS A 52 12.00 -80.21 14.85
CA LYS A 52 12.47 -80.37 16.23
C LYS A 52 12.61 -79.02 16.93
N ASP A 53 13.21 -78.04 16.27
CA ASP A 53 13.41 -76.70 16.82
C ASP A 53 12.07 -75.99 17.06
N TYR A 54 11.12 -76.14 16.13
CA TYR A 54 9.76 -75.64 16.31
C TYR A 54 9.06 -76.26 17.52
N ARG A 55 9.16 -77.58 17.70
CA ARG A 55 8.58 -78.27 18.87
C ARG A 55 9.24 -77.86 20.18
N ALA A 56 10.56 -77.71 20.19
CA ALA A 56 11.30 -77.24 21.36
C ALA A 56 10.91 -75.80 21.72
N HIS A 57 10.75 -74.93 20.72
CA HIS A 57 10.29 -73.56 20.93
C HIS A 57 8.84 -73.51 21.42
N GLN A 58 7.96 -74.35 20.89
CA GLN A 58 6.57 -74.46 21.35
C GLN A 58 6.47 -74.96 22.80
N GLN A 59 7.29 -75.94 23.20
CA GLN A 59 7.39 -76.35 24.60
C GLN A 59 7.90 -75.22 25.49
N SER A 60 8.98 -74.55 25.08
CA SER A 60 9.51 -73.41 25.83
C SER A 60 8.48 -72.30 26.01
N LEU A 61 7.70 -71.97 24.97
CA LEU A 61 6.61 -70.98 25.05
C LEU A 61 5.51 -71.40 26.03
N ASN A 62 5.10 -72.68 26.03
CA ASN A 62 4.12 -73.19 26.98
C ASN A 62 4.66 -73.18 28.42
N ASP A 63 5.93 -73.52 28.61
CA ASP A 63 6.58 -73.46 29.92
C ASP A 63 6.63 -72.01 30.43
N HIS A 64 7.02 -71.06 29.57
CA HIS A 64 6.99 -69.62 29.90
C HIS A 64 5.58 -69.12 30.18
N ALA A 65 4.57 -69.54 29.42
CA ALA A 65 3.18 -69.17 29.66
C ALA A 65 2.70 -69.70 31.02
N SER A 66 3.05 -70.95 31.36
CA SER A 66 2.69 -71.54 32.67
C SER A 66 3.40 -70.86 33.84
N ALA A 67 4.68 -70.50 33.66
CA ALA A 67 5.46 -69.76 34.64
C ALA A 67 4.86 -68.36 34.87
N PHE A 68 4.51 -67.66 33.78
CA PHE A 68 3.85 -66.36 33.86
C PHE A 68 2.49 -66.45 34.58
N GLN A 69 1.69 -67.48 34.29
CA GLN A 69 0.40 -67.67 34.94
C GLN A 69 0.54 -67.97 36.44
N HIS A 70 1.59 -68.70 36.82
CA HIS A 70 1.92 -68.95 38.22
C HIS A 70 2.38 -67.67 38.94
N GLU A 71 3.29 -66.89 38.33
CA GLU A 71 3.72 -65.60 38.84
C GLU A 71 2.56 -64.62 38.99
N GLN A 72 1.65 -64.58 38.02
CA GLN A 72 0.46 -63.73 38.08
C GLN A 72 -0.47 -64.14 39.23
N SER A 73 -0.63 -65.45 39.48
CA SER A 73 -1.42 -65.92 40.63
C SER A 73 -0.77 -65.62 41.99
N ASP A 74 0.57 -65.66 42.08
CA ASP A 74 1.32 -65.25 43.27
C ASP A 74 1.22 -63.74 43.49
N ILE A 75 1.33 -62.95 42.42
CA ILE A 75 1.14 -61.49 42.46
C ILE A 75 -0.27 -61.15 42.93
N ASP A 76 -1.32 -61.76 42.37
CA ASP A 76 -2.71 -61.53 42.79
C ASP A 76 -2.94 -61.95 44.24
N GLY A 77 -2.31 -63.06 44.68
CA GLY A 77 -2.31 -63.49 46.08
C GLY A 77 -1.66 -62.46 47.01
N ARG A 78 -0.50 -61.93 46.63
CA ARG A 78 0.20 -60.87 47.38
C ARG A 78 -0.59 -59.56 47.37
N LEU A 79 -1.21 -59.18 46.25
CA LEU A 79 -2.02 -57.98 46.12
C LEU A 79 -3.24 -58.04 47.05
N ARG A 80 -3.87 -59.21 47.19
CA ARG A 80 -4.97 -59.44 48.13
C ARG A 80 -4.55 -59.41 49.60
N ILE A 81 -3.33 -59.86 49.92
CA ILE A 81 -2.76 -59.79 51.27
C ILE A 81 -2.37 -58.33 51.61
N ILE A 82 -1.79 -57.60 50.67
CA ILE A 82 -1.40 -56.18 50.82
C ILE A 82 -2.62 -55.28 51.01
N THR A 83 -3.69 -55.49 50.23
CA THR A 83 -4.94 -54.70 50.35
C THR A 83 -5.74 -54.94 51.64
N GLN A 84 -5.40 -55.97 52.43
CA GLN A 84 -6.05 -56.26 53.71
C GLN A 84 -5.19 -55.90 54.95
N SER A 85 -3.98 -55.35 54.76
CA SER A 85 -3.06 -54.99 55.85
C SER A 85 -2.92 -53.47 56.02
N GLU A 86 -3.69 -52.87 56.93
CA GLU A 86 -3.58 -51.45 57.30
C GLU A 86 -2.24 -51.09 57.98
N THR A 87 -1.40 -52.06 58.34
CA THR A 87 -0.10 -51.84 58.99
C THR A 87 1.05 -51.51 58.04
N SER A 88 0.89 -51.78 56.73
CA SER A 88 1.91 -51.53 55.70
C SER A 88 1.96 -50.06 55.28
N ASP A 89 0.80 -49.40 55.16
CA ASP A 89 0.72 -48.03 54.68
C ASP A 89 1.32 -47.02 55.67
N GLU A 90 1.13 -47.22 56.97
CA GLU A 90 1.67 -46.32 58.00
C GLU A 90 3.21 -46.44 58.15
N ALA A 91 3.77 -47.64 57.94
CA ALA A 91 5.21 -47.87 57.92
C ALA A 91 5.84 -47.36 56.62
N ALA A 92 5.17 -47.54 55.48
CA ALA A 92 5.58 -47.00 54.19
C ALA A 92 5.52 -45.46 54.18
N GLU A 93 4.51 -44.84 54.78
CA GLU A 93 4.47 -43.38 54.99
C GLU A 93 5.59 -42.90 55.90
N LYS A 94 5.91 -43.62 56.99
CA LYS A 94 7.05 -43.26 57.87
C LYS A 94 8.40 -43.40 57.15
N PHE A 95 8.59 -44.45 56.34
CA PHE A 95 9.78 -44.63 55.52
C PHE A 95 9.89 -43.60 54.40
N LYS A 96 8.77 -43.29 53.72
CA LYS A 96 8.70 -42.24 52.71
C LYS A 96 9.00 -40.87 53.32
N ALA A 97 8.41 -40.54 54.47
CA ALA A 97 8.72 -39.33 55.22
C ALA A 97 10.19 -39.28 55.69
N SER A 98 10.79 -40.41 56.05
CA SER A 98 12.23 -40.49 56.40
C SER A 98 13.14 -40.35 55.18
N MET A 99 12.78 -40.96 54.05
CA MET A 99 13.49 -40.84 52.78
C MET A 99 13.38 -39.42 52.20
N ASP A 100 12.21 -38.78 52.34
CA ASP A 100 12.00 -37.39 51.96
C ASP A 100 12.83 -36.46 52.86
N LYS A 101 12.94 -36.75 54.16
CA LYS A 101 13.86 -36.03 55.07
C LYS A 101 15.33 -36.24 54.69
N LEU A 102 15.73 -37.46 54.34
CA LEU A 102 17.09 -37.76 53.89
C LEU A 102 17.41 -37.04 52.57
N ARG A 103 16.48 -37.06 51.60
CA ARG A 103 16.60 -36.34 50.33
C ARG A 103 16.70 -34.84 50.54
N LYS A 104 15.89 -34.27 51.44
CA LYS A 104 15.98 -32.85 51.82
C LYS A 104 17.31 -32.52 52.49
N LEU A 105 17.86 -33.42 53.30
CA LEU A 105 19.15 -33.25 53.96
C LEU A 105 20.31 -33.35 52.97
N ASP A 106 20.24 -34.26 51.99
CA ASP A 106 21.23 -34.44 50.93
C ASP A 106 21.26 -33.22 49.98
N VAL A 107 20.07 -32.75 49.58
CA VAL A 107 19.92 -31.51 48.82
C VAL A 107 20.44 -30.30 49.63
N ALA A 108 20.13 -30.21 50.92
CA ALA A 108 20.64 -29.15 51.78
C ALA A 108 22.18 -29.22 51.96
N ALA A 109 22.76 -30.41 52.06
CA ALA A 109 24.20 -30.60 52.12
C ALA A 109 24.88 -30.13 50.81
N GLY A 110 24.32 -30.52 49.65
CA GLY A 110 24.78 -30.04 48.35
C GLY A 110 24.67 -28.52 48.19
N PHE A 111 23.61 -27.90 48.71
CA PHE A 111 23.48 -26.44 48.71
C PHE A 111 24.49 -25.74 49.62
N VAL A 112 24.82 -26.32 50.77
CA VAL A 112 25.86 -25.76 51.67
C VAL A 112 27.25 -25.87 51.04
N GLU A 113 27.53 -26.97 50.33
CA GLU A 113 28.77 -27.09 49.54
C GLU A 113 28.84 -26.07 48.41
N LEU A 114 27.73 -25.87 47.69
CA LEU A 114 27.60 -24.86 46.65
C LEU A 114 27.83 -23.44 47.19
N LEU A 115 27.23 -23.08 48.33
CA LEU A 115 27.45 -21.79 48.98
C LEU A 115 28.90 -21.61 49.40
N ARG A 116 29.52 -22.65 49.96
CA ARG A 116 30.94 -22.62 50.32
C ARG A 116 31.83 -22.38 49.10
N ASP A 117 31.52 -23.03 47.98
CA ASP A 117 32.28 -22.89 46.74
C ASP A 117 32.07 -21.50 46.12
N VAL A 118 30.85 -20.96 46.18
CA VAL A 118 30.54 -19.57 45.77
C VAL A 118 31.30 -18.55 46.63
N ASP A 119 31.27 -18.71 47.96
CA ASP A 119 31.98 -17.83 48.89
C ASP A 119 33.51 -17.92 48.71
N ALA A 120 34.04 -19.12 48.44
CA ALA A 120 35.46 -19.32 48.17
C ALA A 120 35.90 -18.62 46.89
N LEU A 121 35.15 -18.79 45.78
CA LEU A 121 35.44 -18.12 44.51
C LEU A 121 35.27 -16.59 44.62
N LYS A 122 34.28 -16.12 45.38
CA LYS A 122 34.08 -14.70 45.67
C LYS A 122 35.25 -14.12 46.45
N ALA A 123 35.69 -14.80 47.51
CA ALA A 123 36.85 -14.39 48.29
C ALA A 123 38.13 -14.38 47.45
N GLU A 124 38.36 -15.41 46.63
CA GLU A 124 39.49 -15.48 45.71
C GLU A 124 39.48 -14.28 44.75
N CYS A 125 38.33 -13.99 44.11
CA CYS A 125 38.16 -12.84 43.23
C CYS A 125 38.50 -11.51 43.93
N LEU A 126 37.97 -11.29 45.14
CA LEU A 126 38.22 -10.06 45.91
C LEU A 126 39.68 -9.93 46.37
N THR A 127 40.37 -11.03 46.63
CA THR A 127 41.79 -10.99 47.04
C THR A 127 42.75 -10.66 45.89
N GLN A 128 42.36 -11.01 44.66
CA GLN A 128 43.13 -10.76 43.44
C GLN A 128 42.82 -9.40 42.81
N LEU A 129 41.62 -8.87 43.02
CA LEU A 129 41.22 -7.55 42.54
C LEU A 129 42.18 -6.47 43.04
N GLY A 130 42.77 -5.70 42.11
CA GLY A 130 43.78 -4.68 42.39
C GLY A 130 45.22 -5.18 42.51
N LYS A 131 45.47 -6.50 42.45
CA LYS A 131 46.83 -7.09 42.39
C LYS A 131 47.10 -7.72 41.03
N ASP A 132 46.22 -8.61 40.61
CA ASP A 132 46.21 -9.27 39.30
C ASP A 132 44.75 -9.36 38.83
N ASP A 133 44.31 -8.31 38.16
CA ASP A 133 42.92 -8.15 37.71
C ASP A 133 42.53 -9.20 36.66
N ASP A 134 43.48 -9.70 35.87
CA ASP A 134 43.23 -10.75 34.88
C ASP A 134 43.07 -12.12 35.57
N ALA A 135 43.78 -12.35 36.68
CA ALA A 135 43.53 -13.50 37.55
C ALA A 135 42.20 -13.38 38.30
N ALA A 136 41.74 -12.17 38.64
CA ALA A 136 40.44 -11.95 39.31
C ALA A 136 39.24 -12.29 38.41
N LEU A 137 39.37 -12.13 37.08
CA LEU A 137 38.30 -12.48 36.13
C LEU A 137 38.04 -13.99 36.03
N ARG A 138 39.01 -14.86 36.30
CA ARG A 138 38.84 -16.33 36.16
C ARG A 138 37.88 -16.92 37.21
N PRO A 139 38.01 -16.63 38.52
CA PRO A 139 37.02 -17.04 39.51
C PRO A 139 35.62 -16.49 39.22
N TYR A 140 35.53 -15.26 38.71
CA TYR A 140 34.26 -14.64 38.34
C TYR A 140 33.57 -15.36 37.17
N GLN A 141 34.30 -15.67 36.09
CA GLN A 141 33.76 -16.45 34.96
C GLN A 141 33.27 -17.84 35.42
N ARG A 142 34.00 -18.47 36.34
CA ARG A 142 33.57 -19.75 36.93
C ARG A 142 32.31 -19.62 37.76
N LEU A 143 32.15 -18.54 38.52
CA LEU A 143 30.92 -18.22 39.24
C LEU A 143 29.74 -17.99 38.30
N GLN A 144 29.93 -17.25 37.21
CA GLN A 144 28.88 -17.03 36.21
C GLN A 144 28.46 -18.34 35.53
N GLN A 145 29.40 -19.21 35.16
CA GLN A 145 29.10 -20.54 34.62
C GLN A 145 28.30 -21.39 35.61
N LEU A 146 28.70 -21.37 36.88
CA LEU A 146 28.00 -22.08 37.95
C LEU A 146 26.56 -21.57 38.09
N VAL A 147 26.32 -20.26 38.17
CA VAL A 147 24.96 -19.69 38.21
C VAL A 147 24.13 -20.07 36.99
N SER A 148 24.70 -19.95 35.77
CA SER A 148 24.00 -20.32 34.53
C SER A 148 23.61 -21.81 34.47
N SER A 149 24.40 -22.68 35.10
CA SER A 149 24.11 -24.13 35.17
C SER A 149 23.07 -24.48 36.24
N LEU A 150 22.89 -23.65 37.27
CA LEU A 150 21.94 -23.90 38.36
C LEU A 150 20.49 -23.58 37.98
N GLN A 151 20.27 -22.63 37.07
CA GLN A 151 18.94 -22.22 36.64
C GLN A 151 18.09 -23.38 36.05
N PRO A 152 18.57 -24.17 35.08
CA PRO A 152 17.81 -25.33 34.57
C PRO A 152 17.70 -26.47 35.60
N LEU A 153 18.68 -26.60 36.51
CA LEU A 153 18.64 -27.61 37.57
C LEU A 153 17.61 -27.27 38.66
N HIS A 154 17.36 -25.99 38.92
CA HIS A 154 16.34 -25.52 39.85
C HIS A 154 14.92 -25.81 39.34
N GLU A 155 14.69 -25.63 38.03
CA GLU A 155 13.43 -26.00 37.38
C GLU A 155 13.18 -27.52 37.44
N ALA A 156 14.22 -28.32 37.19
CA ALA A 156 14.17 -29.78 37.30
C ALA A 156 13.98 -30.29 38.75
N ALA A 157 14.33 -29.48 39.75
CA ALA A 157 14.23 -29.80 41.18
C ALA A 157 12.94 -29.26 41.84
N GLU A 158 11.89 -28.97 41.07
CA GLU A 158 10.60 -28.43 41.56
C GLU A 158 10.76 -27.17 42.45
N GLN A 159 11.67 -26.28 42.09
CA GLN A 159 11.93 -25.03 42.84
C GLN A 159 12.39 -25.25 44.28
N ALA A 160 13.18 -26.30 44.54
CA ALA A 160 13.81 -26.47 45.85
C ALA A 160 14.74 -25.28 46.17
N ALA A 161 14.54 -24.65 47.34
CA ALA A 161 15.37 -23.58 47.93
C ALA A 161 15.53 -22.28 47.09
N PRO A 162 14.43 -21.59 46.72
CA PRO A 162 14.46 -20.38 45.89
C PRO A 162 15.27 -19.24 46.53
N PHE A 163 15.12 -19.03 47.84
CA PHE A 163 15.86 -17.98 48.58
C PHE A 163 17.38 -18.14 48.56
N LEU A 164 17.87 -19.36 48.37
CA LEU A 164 19.31 -19.64 48.30
C LEU A 164 19.85 -19.35 46.91
N LEU A 165 19.07 -19.63 45.87
CA LEU A 165 19.38 -19.23 44.50
C LEU A 165 19.38 -17.70 44.37
N ASP A 166 18.35 -17.04 44.89
CA ASP A 166 18.26 -15.57 44.95
C ASP A 166 19.48 -14.96 45.66
N HIS A 167 19.94 -15.60 46.75
CA HIS A 167 21.13 -15.17 47.47
C HIS A 167 22.42 -15.35 46.66
N ILE A 168 22.57 -16.48 45.94
CA ILE A 168 23.73 -16.72 45.07
C ILE A 168 23.73 -15.72 43.91
N GLU A 169 22.59 -15.51 43.25
CA GLU A 169 22.43 -14.53 42.17
C GLU A 169 22.75 -13.11 42.65
N ALA A 170 22.19 -12.70 43.80
CA ALA A 170 22.48 -11.41 44.40
C ALA A 170 23.98 -11.27 44.76
N SER A 171 24.60 -12.32 45.31
CA SER A 171 26.02 -12.32 45.68
C SER A 171 26.95 -12.20 44.47
N VAL A 172 26.59 -12.84 43.35
CA VAL A 172 27.32 -12.74 42.08
C VAL A 172 27.10 -11.37 41.43
N GLU A 173 25.91 -10.79 41.50
CA GLU A 173 25.64 -9.44 41.00
C GLU A 173 26.36 -8.36 41.84
N ASP A 174 26.41 -8.52 43.17
CA ASP A 174 27.21 -7.65 44.06
C ASP A 174 28.70 -7.71 43.72
N LEU A 175 29.22 -8.93 43.49
CA LEU A 175 30.61 -9.13 43.08
C LEU A 175 30.88 -8.48 41.70
N ARG A 176 29.99 -8.69 40.74
CA ARG A 176 30.04 -8.06 39.41
C ARG A 176 30.11 -6.54 39.53
N ASN A 177 29.22 -5.94 40.32
CA ASN A 177 29.18 -4.49 40.52
C ASN A 177 30.47 -3.97 41.14
N THR A 178 31.07 -4.74 42.05
CA THR A 178 32.38 -4.42 42.65
C THR A 178 33.50 -4.45 41.61
N ILE A 179 33.58 -5.50 40.78
CA ILE A 179 34.59 -5.62 39.70
C ILE A 179 34.39 -4.52 38.65
N ARG A 180 33.15 -4.31 38.19
CA ARG A 180 32.79 -3.27 37.23
C ARG A 180 33.27 -1.90 37.71
N LYS A 181 33.01 -1.57 38.98
CA LYS A 181 33.44 -0.30 39.57
C LYS A 181 34.97 -0.16 39.58
N ALA A 182 35.69 -1.20 40.00
CA ALA A 182 37.15 -1.18 40.01
C ALA A 182 37.75 -1.00 38.59
N PHE A 183 37.21 -1.72 37.59
CA PHE A 183 37.68 -1.60 36.20
C PHE A 183 37.30 -0.27 35.57
N ALA A 184 36.12 0.27 35.89
CA ALA A 184 35.72 1.62 35.47
C ALA A 184 36.67 2.68 36.07
N GLU A 185 37.02 2.59 37.35
CA GLU A 185 37.98 3.50 38.00
C GLU A 185 39.38 3.43 37.36
N ASN A 186 39.83 2.24 36.94
CA ASN A 186 41.08 2.06 36.20
C ASN A 186 41.02 2.76 34.84
N LEU A 187 39.96 2.55 34.07
CA LEU A 187 39.77 3.21 32.78
C LEU A 187 39.65 4.73 32.94
N GLU A 188 38.90 5.22 33.94
CA GLU A 188 38.81 6.66 34.26
C GLU A 188 40.18 7.28 34.56
N THR A 189 41.06 6.53 35.22
CA THR A 189 42.42 6.99 35.51
C THR A 189 43.23 7.14 34.22
N THR A 190 43.09 6.19 33.27
CA THR A 190 43.68 6.31 31.93
C THR A 190 43.08 7.50 31.16
N LEU A 191 41.76 7.69 31.20
CA LEU A 191 41.07 8.81 30.56
C LEU A 191 41.55 10.18 31.10
N LYS A 192 41.81 10.28 32.41
CA LYS A 192 42.41 11.48 33.03
C LYS A 192 43.81 11.76 32.49
N LYS A 193 44.67 10.73 32.35
CA LYS A 193 46.01 10.87 31.75
C LYS A 193 45.94 11.34 30.29
N LEU A 194 44.94 10.86 29.55
CA LEU A 194 44.69 11.24 28.16
C LEU A 194 44.08 12.64 28.01
N ASN A 195 43.63 13.28 29.09
CA ASN A 195 42.81 14.49 29.04
C ASN A 195 41.49 14.32 28.25
N TRP A 196 40.89 13.12 28.29
CA TRP A 196 39.55 12.90 27.73
C TRP A 196 38.52 13.77 28.48
N PRO A 197 37.53 14.38 27.80
CA PRO A 197 37.23 14.30 26.36
C PRO A 197 37.82 15.45 25.51
N LYS A 198 38.89 16.12 25.94
CA LYS A 198 39.51 17.19 25.15
C LYS A 198 40.48 16.66 24.08
N ALA A 199 41.15 15.56 24.35
CA ALA A 199 42.01 14.90 23.37
C ALA A 199 41.18 13.95 22.50
N THR A 200 41.17 14.18 21.19
CA THR A 200 40.44 13.38 20.19
C THR A 200 41.36 12.67 19.19
N GLY A 201 42.68 12.81 19.35
CA GLY A 201 43.66 12.10 18.52
C GLY A 201 43.86 10.64 18.95
N ARG A 202 44.76 9.94 18.27
CA ARG A 202 45.17 8.58 18.62
C ARG A 202 45.76 8.49 20.02
N ILE A 203 45.55 7.35 20.68
CA ILE A 203 46.18 7.06 21.98
C ILE A 203 47.71 7.13 21.83
N PRO A 204 48.43 7.87 22.70
CA PRO A 204 49.89 7.87 22.70
C PRO A 204 50.45 6.47 22.95
N LEU A 205 51.52 6.09 22.25
CA LEU A 205 52.17 4.77 22.39
C LEU A 205 52.48 4.39 23.84
N ALA A 206 52.82 5.36 24.70
CA ALA A 206 53.11 5.13 26.11
C ALA A 206 51.90 4.67 26.94
N LEU A 207 50.68 4.91 26.46
CA LEU A 207 49.41 4.55 27.12
C LEU A 207 48.62 3.50 26.33
N GLU A 208 49.14 3.01 25.20
CA GLU A 208 48.41 2.09 24.32
C GLU A 208 48.13 0.74 24.99
N ASP A 209 49.13 0.15 25.65
CA ASP A 209 48.95 -1.11 26.39
C ASP A 209 47.98 -0.92 27.57
N GLU A 210 48.12 0.17 28.33
CA GLU A 210 47.22 0.49 29.46
C GLU A 210 45.77 0.66 28.98
N TRP A 211 45.59 1.36 27.85
CA TRP A 211 44.31 1.56 27.20
C TRP A 211 43.67 0.24 26.77
N GLN A 212 44.41 -0.58 26.00
CA GLN A 212 43.91 -1.86 25.50
C GLN A 212 43.54 -2.81 26.64
N THR A 213 44.35 -2.87 27.70
CA THR A 213 44.08 -3.70 28.87
C THR A 213 42.83 -3.24 29.62
N ASN A 214 42.70 -1.95 29.93
CA ASN A 214 41.57 -1.44 30.72
C ASN A 214 40.25 -1.53 29.94
N VAL A 215 40.25 -1.23 28.65
CA VAL A 215 39.07 -1.42 27.78
C VAL A 215 38.74 -2.90 27.64
N GLY A 216 39.75 -3.74 27.36
CA GLY A 216 39.58 -5.19 27.18
C GLY A 216 38.97 -5.88 28.40
N ARG A 217 39.42 -5.52 29.61
CA ARG A 217 38.88 -6.08 30.87
C ARG A 217 37.39 -5.80 31.07
N LEU A 218 36.94 -4.60 30.71
CA LEU A 218 35.52 -4.24 30.77
C LEU A 218 34.71 -5.01 29.71
N LEU A 219 35.26 -5.22 28.51
CA LEU A 219 34.62 -6.05 27.48
C LEU A 219 34.53 -7.52 27.91
N ASP A 220 35.61 -8.06 28.47
CA ASP A 220 35.67 -9.45 28.94
C ASP A 220 34.72 -9.69 30.12
N LEU A 221 34.54 -8.69 31.01
CA LEU A 221 33.56 -8.75 32.09
C LEU A 221 32.12 -8.85 31.57
N GLN A 222 31.79 -8.15 30.48
CA GLN A 222 30.45 -8.10 29.91
C GLN A 222 30.16 -9.26 28.94
N LYS A 223 31.20 -9.89 28.38
CA LYS A 223 31.10 -10.84 27.25
C LYS A 223 30.06 -11.95 27.45
N GLN A 224 30.11 -12.65 28.58
CA GLN A 224 29.21 -13.77 28.86
C GLN A 224 27.74 -13.32 28.96
N GLU A 225 27.47 -12.12 29.49
CA GLU A 225 26.12 -11.56 29.59
C GLU A 225 25.53 -11.28 28.20
N LEU A 226 26.35 -10.73 27.30
CA LEU A 226 25.94 -10.49 25.92
C LEU A 226 25.68 -11.81 25.19
N GLU A 227 26.54 -12.82 25.37
CA GLU A 227 26.37 -14.15 24.74
C GLU A 227 25.08 -14.83 25.22
N LEU A 228 24.79 -14.78 26.53
CA LEU A 228 23.55 -15.31 27.09
C LEU A 228 22.32 -14.55 26.59
N ARG A 229 22.44 -13.24 26.36
CA ARG A 229 21.35 -12.42 25.79
C ARG A 229 21.04 -12.83 24.36
N GLU A 230 22.06 -13.00 23.51
CA GLU A 230 21.87 -13.43 22.12
C GLU A 230 21.34 -14.86 22.01
N GLN A 231 21.67 -15.73 22.97
CA GLN A 231 21.17 -17.11 23.04
C GLN A 231 19.76 -17.24 23.65
N GLY A 232 19.25 -16.19 24.31
CA GLY A 232 17.95 -16.19 25.00
C GLY A 232 16.73 -16.21 24.08
N THR A 233 15.55 -16.40 24.67
CA THR A 233 14.24 -16.38 23.98
C THR A 233 13.90 -15.00 23.40
N ASP A 234 12.99 -14.98 22.41
CA ASP A 234 12.64 -13.82 21.57
C ASP A 234 12.36 -12.51 22.32
N GLN A 235 11.84 -12.56 23.56
CA GLN A 235 11.52 -11.35 24.34
C GLN A 235 12.75 -10.53 24.76
N ARG A 236 13.91 -11.17 25.02
CA ARG A 236 15.15 -10.45 25.36
C ARG A 236 15.87 -9.90 24.13
N ARG A 237 15.68 -10.56 22.97
CA ARG A 237 16.16 -10.09 21.65
C ARG A 237 15.32 -8.93 21.09
N ALA A 238 14.05 -8.82 21.50
CA ALA A 238 13.16 -7.76 21.05
C ALA A 238 13.55 -6.36 21.57
N SER A 239 14.34 -6.26 22.64
CA SER A 239 14.85 -4.99 23.17
C SER A 239 16.19 -4.63 22.54
N ASP A 240 16.40 -3.33 22.30
CA ASP A 240 17.69 -2.78 21.86
C ASP A 240 18.85 -3.28 22.75
N PRO A 241 20.02 -3.58 22.15
CA PRO A 241 21.19 -4.08 22.86
C PRO A 241 21.69 -3.07 23.90
N PRO A 242 22.26 -3.53 25.03
CA PRO A 242 22.77 -2.65 26.07
C PRO A 242 24.07 -1.96 25.61
N ALA A 243 24.38 -0.82 26.22
CA ALA A 243 25.65 -0.15 26.01
C ALA A 243 26.83 -1.02 26.48
N LEU A 244 27.94 -0.94 25.76
CA LEU A 244 29.17 -1.62 26.17
C LEU A 244 29.80 -0.90 27.37
N LEU A 245 30.26 -1.63 28.39
CA LEU A 245 30.81 -1.06 29.62
C LEU A 245 31.92 -0.02 29.41
N PRO A 246 32.91 -0.19 28.50
CA PRO A 246 33.89 0.85 28.23
C PRO A 246 33.27 2.16 27.71
N PHE A 247 32.20 2.06 26.91
CA PHE A 247 31.52 3.21 26.35
C PHE A 247 30.67 3.93 27.40
N GLU A 248 30.08 3.22 28.37
CA GLU A 248 29.43 3.84 29.53
C GLU A 248 30.41 4.78 30.25
N VAL A 249 31.63 4.29 30.55
CA VAL A 249 32.68 5.10 31.21
C VAL A 249 33.12 6.29 30.36
N LEU A 250 33.25 6.11 29.04
CA LEU A 250 33.63 7.18 28.11
C LEU A 250 32.59 8.30 28.03
N VAL A 251 31.30 7.96 28.15
CA VAL A 251 30.18 8.90 28.03
C VAL A 251 29.96 9.69 29.33
N VAL A 252 30.31 9.17 30.51
CA VAL A 252 30.15 9.90 31.81
C VAL A 252 30.55 11.39 31.76
N PRO A 253 31.77 11.78 31.32
CA PRO A 253 32.14 13.20 31.24
C PRO A 253 31.35 13.99 30.18
N LEU A 254 30.83 13.34 29.14
CA LEU A 254 29.95 13.96 28.14
C LEU A 254 28.56 14.18 28.72
N GLU A 255 28.01 13.20 29.43
CA GLU A 255 26.73 13.27 30.13
C GLU A 255 26.75 14.37 31.21
N GLN A 256 27.82 14.51 31.97
CA GLN A 256 27.96 15.60 32.96
C GLN A 256 27.90 16.98 32.28
N ARG A 257 28.55 17.14 31.12
CA ARG A 257 28.48 18.39 30.34
C ARG A 257 27.08 18.60 29.78
N PHE A 258 26.46 17.55 29.23
CA PHE A 258 25.09 17.59 28.74
C PHE A 258 24.12 18.02 29.85
N GLY A 259 24.18 17.38 31.02
CA GLY A 259 23.39 17.74 32.20
C GLY A 259 23.65 19.17 32.67
N TYR A 260 24.89 19.67 32.61
CA TYR A 260 25.19 21.06 32.96
C TYR A 260 24.55 22.08 32.00
N HIS A 261 24.50 21.79 30.70
CA HIS A 261 23.96 22.70 29.69
C HIS A 261 22.44 22.58 29.53
N PHE A 262 21.89 21.38 29.65
CA PHE A 262 20.48 21.09 29.32
C PHE A 262 19.64 20.76 30.55
N SER A 263 20.10 21.08 31.75
CA SER A 263 19.29 21.01 32.98
C SER A 263 19.29 22.34 33.75
N GLY A 264 18.34 22.47 34.68
CA GLY A 264 18.21 23.67 35.52
C GLY A 264 17.84 24.93 34.75
N ASN A 265 18.17 26.11 35.29
CA ASN A 265 17.80 27.42 34.74
C ASN A 265 18.88 28.00 33.80
N LYS A 266 19.37 27.19 32.85
CA LYS A 266 20.35 27.62 31.86
C LYS A 266 19.64 28.15 30.61
N PRO A 267 20.20 29.16 29.91
CA PRO A 267 19.62 29.69 28.67
C PRO A 267 19.58 28.64 27.53
N THR A 268 20.40 27.60 27.63
CA THR A 268 20.46 26.46 26.71
C THR A 268 19.39 25.40 27.00
N ASN A 269 18.80 25.37 28.21
CA ASN A 269 17.72 24.46 28.57
C ASN A 269 16.36 25.08 28.26
N ARG A 270 15.99 25.07 26.98
CA ARG A 270 14.75 25.65 26.48
C ARG A 270 13.79 24.57 26.01
N LEU A 271 12.59 24.54 26.60
CA LEU A 271 11.55 23.58 26.23
C LEU A 271 10.99 23.84 24.82
N ASP A 272 11.02 25.09 24.37
CA ASP A 272 10.58 25.48 23.02
C ASP A 272 11.65 25.20 21.94
N LYS A 273 12.87 24.85 22.35
CA LYS A 273 14.02 24.61 21.47
C LYS A 273 14.67 23.23 21.69
N PRO A 274 13.93 22.13 21.47
CA PRO A 274 14.47 20.78 21.62
C PRO A 274 15.63 20.48 20.65
N GLU A 275 15.70 21.17 19.51
CA GLU A 275 16.78 21.02 18.55
C GLU A 275 18.16 21.34 19.14
N TYR A 276 18.25 22.13 20.22
CA TYR A 276 19.53 22.46 20.84
C TYR A 276 20.21 21.26 21.50
N PHE A 277 19.46 20.46 22.26
CA PHE A 277 20.06 19.29 22.90
C PHE A 277 20.21 18.13 21.91
N LEU A 278 19.31 18.01 20.91
CA LEU A 278 19.42 17.00 19.87
C LEU A 278 20.63 17.25 18.95
N ASN A 279 20.82 18.50 18.48
CA ASN A 279 21.98 18.86 17.68
C ASN A 279 23.30 18.71 18.45
N HIS A 280 23.28 18.95 19.76
CA HIS A 280 24.45 18.69 20.57
C HIS A 280 24.87 17.22 20.54
N ILE A 281 23.92 16.28 20.52
CA ILE A 281 24.23 14.86 20.41
C ILE A 281 24.81 14.52 19.04
N THR A 282 24.23 15.05 17.96
CA THR A 282 24.80 14.85 16.62
C THR A 282 26.22 15.43 16.50
N ASP A 283 26.47 16.58 17.14
CA ASP A 283 27.80 17.18 17.22
C ASP A 283 28.77 16.29 18.03
N LEU A 284 28.32 15.67 19.13
CA LEU A 284 29.15 14.72 19.88
C LEU A 284 29.53 13.53 19.01
N ILE A 285 28.56 12.94 18.30
CA ILE A 285 28.82 11.81 17.39
C ILE A 285 29.86 12.21 16.34
N ALA A 286 29.64 13.32 15.64
CA ALA A 286 30.56 13.80 14.60
C ALA A 286 31.97 14.09 15.14
N ASN A 287 32.09 14.78 16.28
CA ASN A 287 33.38 15.22 16.82
C ASN A 287 34.25 14.08 17.36
N TYR A 288 33.63 12.98 17.82
CA TYR A 288 34.35 11.85 18.40
C TYR A 288 34.36 10.60 17.52
N SER A 289 33.75 10.61 16.33
CA SER A 289 33.71 9.46 15.41
C SER A 289 35.09 8.92 15.08
N ASP A 290 36.04 9.79 14.70
CA ASP A 290 37.42 9.38 14.37
C ASP A 290 38.12 8.76 15.58
N PHE A 291 37.90 9.33 16.77
CA PHE A 291 38.47 8.79 18.01
C PHE A 291 37.94 7.38 18.30
N MET A 292 36.64 7.14 18.12
CA MET A 292 36.04 5.83 18.33
C MET A 292 36.58 4.80 17.33
N GLN A 293 36.65 5.17 16.05
CA GLN A 293 37.16 4.30 15.00
C GLN A 293 38.64 3.96 15.17
N ASP A 294 39.50 4.95 15.46
CA ASP A 294 40.93 4.71 15.58
C ASP A 294 41.30 3.90 16.85
N ASN A 295 40.61 4.14 17.98
CA ASN A 295 41.07 3.67 19.29
C ASN A 295 40.22 2.55 19.92
N LEU A 296 38.94 2.41 19.55
CA LEU A 296 38.03 1.40 20.12
C LEU A 296 37.77 0.26 19.12
N GLN A 297 37.62 0.57 17.82
CA GLN A 297 37.32 -0.43 16.79
C GLN A 297 38.30 -1.63 16.79
N PRO A 298 39.63 -1.44 16.89
CA PRO A 298 40.56 -2.57 16.93
C PRO A 298 40.39 -3.46 18.16
N VAL A 299 40.01 -2.86 19.30
CA VAL A 299 39.80 -3.58 20.56
C VAL A 299 38.51 -4.39 20.50
N LEU A 300 37.42 -3.83 19.96
CA LEU A 300 36.17 -4.56 19.73
C LEU A 300 36.37 -5.77 18.83
N LEU A 301 37.06 -5.60 17.70
CA LEU A 301 37.36 -6.69 16.76
C LEU A 301 38.19 -7.80 17.42
N LYS A 302 39.13 -7.44 18.31
CA LYS A 302 39.96 -8.41 19.04
C LYS A 302 39.14 -9.26 20.01
N HIS A 303 38.18 -8.67 20.74
CA HIS A 303 37.43 -9.36 21.80
C HIS A 303 36.16 -10.07 21.28
N PHE A 304 35.45 -9.46 20.33
CA PHE A 304 34.15 -9.94 19.83
C PHE A 304 34.16 -10.39 18.37
N GLY A 305 35.15 -10.00 17.55
CA GLY A 305 35.13 -10.28 16.10
C GLY A 305 35.20 -11.76 15.71
N ARG A 306 35.41 -12.68 16.66
CA ARG A 306 35.40 -14.13 16.46
C ARG A 306 34.32 -14.86 17.26
N SER A 307 33.37 -14.14 17.86
CA SER A 307 32.22 -14.72 18.56
C SER A 307 30.92 -14.38 17.83
N ASP A 308 29.83 -15.04 18.23
CA ASP A 308 28.48 -14.79 17.69
C ASP A 308 28.01 -13.35 17.94
N LEU A 309 28.63 -12.65 18.90
CA LEU A 309 28.39 -11.22 19.15
C LEU A 309 28.76 -10.32 17.97
N ALA A 310 29.61 -10.80 17.04
CA ALA A 310 29.98 -10.04 15.84
C ALA A 310 28.81 -9.78 14.88
N PHE A 311 27.70 -10.51 15.01
CA PHE A 311 26.50 -10.30 14.19
C PHE A 311 25.64 -9.12 14.67
N THR A 312 25.89 -8.60 15.87
CA THR A 312 25.15 -7.46 16.45
C THR A 312 25.98 -6.17 16.26
N PRO A 313 25.54 -5.22 15.41
CA PRO A 313 26.33 -4.01 15.12
C PRO A 313 26.71 -3.19 16.34
N ALA A 314 25.83 -3.09 17.35
CA ALA A 314 26.11 -2.35 18.59
C ALA A 314 27.28 -2.91 19.41
N TYR A 315 27.71 -4.15 19.17
CA TYR A 315 28.86 -4.74 19.86
C TYR A 315 30.15 -4.67 19.04
N ILE A 316 30.06 -4.61 17.71
CA ILE A 316 31.23 -4.73 16.83
C ILE A 316 31.65 -3.41 16.19
N ASP A 317 30.71 -2.52 15.85
CA ASP A 317 31.01 -1.22 15.27
C ASP A 317 31.11 -0.15 16.37
N ALA A 318 32.27 0.50 16.44
CA ALA A 318 32.58 1.48 17.47
C ALA A 318 31.69 2.73 17.40
N ILE A 319 31.24 3.14 16.21
CA ILE A 319 30.31 4.27 16.08
C ILE A 319 28.93 3.87 16.58
N THR A 320 28.41 2.73 16.16
CA THR A 320 27.13 2.19 16.65
C THR A 320 27.16 2.02 18.17
N ALA A 321 28.20 1.39 18.73
CA ALA A 321 28.37 1.24 20.18
C ALA A 321 28.40 2.60 20.92
N PHE A 322 29.05 3.61 20.33
CA PHE A 322 29.07 4.96 20.89
C PHE A 322 27.69 5.62 20.88
N ILE A 323 26.96 5.53 19.77
CA ILE A 323 25.59 6.05 19.68
C ILE A 323 24.71 5.34 20.71
N THR A 324 24.77 4.00 20.80
CA THR A 324 24.02 3.22 21.80
C THR A 324 24.30 3.69 23.23
N ALA A 325 25.54 4.06 23.55
CA ALA A 325 25.90 4.59 24.88
C ALA A 325 25.46 6.04 25.12
N LEU A 326 25.27 6.86 24.08
CA LEU A 326 24.76 8.23 24.20
C LEU A 326 23.23 8.30 24.35
N LEU A 327 22.48 7.37 23.77
CA LEU A 327 21.02 7.41 23.75
C LEU A 327 20.35 7.46 25.15
N PRO A 328 20.81 6.76 26.19
CA PRO A 328 20.19 6.80 27.52
C PRO A 328 20.04 8.20 28.11
N MET A 329 21.07 9.05 28.03
CA MET A 329 20.96 10.43 28.55
C MET A 329 19.94 11.27 27.76
N VAL A 330 19.78 10.99 26.47
CA VAL A 330 18.77 11.65 25.62
C VAL A 330 17.38 11.15 25.97
N GLN A 331 17.21 9.84 26.18
CA GLN A 331 15.95 9.24 26.61
C GLN A 331 15.47 9.83 27.95
N ASP A 332 16.35 9.98 28.93
CA ASP A 332 16.00 10.57 30.22
C ASP A 332 15.62 12.05 30.08
N LYS A 333 16.36 12.80 29.25
CA LYS A 333 16.01 14.19 28.94
C LYS A 333 14.66 14.29 28.24
N LEU A 334 14.41 13.45 27.25
CA LEU A 334 13.16 13.41 26.49
C LEU A 334 11.98 13.04 27.37
N ARG A 335 12.12 12.04 28.25
CA ARG A 335 11.09 11.66 29.22
C ARG A 335 10.70 12.87 30.09
N SER A 336 11.68 13.61 30.60
CA SER A 336 11.44 14.80 31.42
C SER A 336 10.79 15.94 30.64
N VAL A 337 11.25 16.23 29.42
CA VAL A 337 10.74 17.32 28.58
C VAL A 337 9.33 17.01 28.06
N ALA A 338 9.10 15.78 27.58
CA ALA A 338 7.80 15.33 27.10
C ALA A 338 6.72 15.48 28.18
N GLN A 339 7.01 15.04 29.41
CA GLN A 339 6.10 15.20 30.56
C GLN A 339 5.73 16.67 30.82
N GLN A 340 6.70 17.59 30.75
CA GLN A 340 6.48 19.03 30.95
C GLN A 340 5.66 19.67 29.82
N LEU A 341 5.81 19.17 28.60
CA LEU A 341 5.17 19.72 27.40
C LEU A 341 3.78 19.16 27.11
N THR A 342 3.31 18.15 27.85
CA THR A 342 1.97 17.55 27.67
C THR A 342 0.83 18.58 27.74
N SER A 343 1.00 19.69 28.47
CA SER A 343 -0.01 20.76 28.58
C SER A 343 0.10 21.83 27.48
N GLN A 344 1.09 21.74 26.60
CA GLN A 344 1.39 22.74 25.57
C GLN A 344 1.46 22.08 24.18
N PRO A 345 0.31 21.91 23.50
CA PRO A 345 0.20 21.12 22.27
C PRO A 345 1.22 21.49 21.18
N SER A 346 1.41 22.78 20.90
CA SER A 346 2.31 23.23 19.83
C SER A 346 3.78 22.87 20.09
N PHE A 347 4.23 23.00 21.35
CA PHE A 347 5.60 22.65 21.71
C PHE A 347 5.79 21.14 21.78
N PHE A 348 4.78 20.39 22.22
CA PHE A 348 4.83 18.93 22.18
C PHE A 348 4.96 18.42 20.75
N SER A 349 4.12 18.91 19.82
CA SER A 349 4.22 18.56 18.40
C SER A 349 5.58 18.94 17.81
N HIS A 350 6.13 20.10 18.14
CA HIS A 350 7.47 20.51 17.71
C HIS A 350 8.57 19.57 18.25
N LEU A 351 8.48 19.16 19.52
CA LEU A 351 9.39 18.16 20.09
C LEU A 351 9.37 16.86 19.28
N VAL A 352 8.19 16.31 19.01
CA VAL A 352 8.08 15.03 18.27
C VAL A 352 8.70 15.17 16.87
N GLN A 353 8.44 16.27 16.16
CA GLN A 353 9.01 16.51 14.83
C GLN A 353 10.53 16.63 14.84
N GLU A 354 11.10 17.35 15.81
CA GLU A 354 12.57 17.44 15.93
C GLU A 354 13.20 16.10 16.34
N VAL A 355 12.50 15.28 17.14
CA VAL A 355 12.95 13.91 17.47
C VAL A 355 12.91 13.00 16.24
N ILE A 356 11.87 13.08 15.42
CA ILE A 356 11.80 12.34 14.13
C ILE A 356 12.96 12.75 13.22
N ARG A 357 13.24 14.07 13.12
CA ARG A 357 14.39 14.55 12.34
C ARG A 357 15.71 14.00 12.89
N PHE A 358 15.88 13.99 14.22
CA PHE A 358 17.07 13.43 14.85
C PHE A 358 17.22 11.93 14.53
N ASP A 359 16.14 11.16 14.62
CA ASP A 359 16.15 9.73 14.27
C ASP A 359 16.61 9.50 12.83
N ASN A 360 16.09 10.28 11.88
CA ASN A 360 16.47 10.19 10.47
C ASN A 360 17.94 10.56 10.25
N ILE A 361 18.46 11.60 10.92
CA ILE A 361 19.89 11.95 10.84
C ILE A 361 20.75 10.78 11.32
N VAL A 362 20.39 10.16 12.45
CA VAL A 362 21.15 9.04 13.03
C VAL A 362 21.10 7.81 12.12
N LYS A 363 19.93 7.49 11.56
CA LYS A 363 19.76 6.38 10.61
C LYS A 363 20.53 6.60 9.32
N ASP A 364 20.36 7.76 8.69
CA ASP A 364 20.88 8.00 7.34
C ASP A 364 22.37 8.34 7.33
N SER A 365 22.85 9.13 8.29
CA SER A 365 24.25 9.58 8.32
C SER A 365 25.20 8.54 8.89
N TYR A 366 24.72 7.69 9.80
CA TYR A 366 25.54 6.71 10.52
C TYR A 366 25.12 5.26 10.30
N SER A 367 24.08 5.00 9.48
CA SER A 367 23.55 3.65 9.24
C SER A 367 23.21 2.90 10.53
N TYR A 368 22.75 3.64 11.55
CA TYR A 368 22.58 3.11 12.90
C TYR A 368 21.49 2.05 12.97
N THR A 369 21.91 0.80 13.14
CA THR A 369 21.06 -0.39 13.22
C THR A 369 21.59 -1.29 14.35
N PRO A 370 21.26 -0.99 15.62
CA PRO A 370 22.01 -1.54 16.77
C PRO A 370 21.88 -3.05 16.90
N SER A 371 20.72 -3.62 16.59
CA SER A 371 20.44 -5.06 16.75
C SER A 371 20.88 -5.89 15.56
N SER A 372 20.50 -5.51 14.34
CA SER A 372 20.84 -6.22 13.11
C SER A 372 20.76 -5.27 11.91
N PRO A 373 21.63 -5.42 10.88
CA PRO A 373 21.53 -4.64 9.64
C PRO A 373 20.19 -4.77 8.91
N SER A 374 19.45 -5.86 9.15
CA SER A 374 18.13 -6.10 8.56
C SER A 374 16.96 -5.52 9.37
N VAL A 375 17.20 -5.11 10.61
CA VAL A 375 16.17 -4.61 11.53
C VAL A 375 16.39 -3.11 11.73
N LEU A 376 15.48 -2.31 11.19
CA LEU A 376 15.52 -0.86 11.35
C LEU A 376 15.36 -0.46 12.81
N TRP A 377 16.15 0.51 13.25
CA TRP A 377 16.01 1.09 14.58
C TRP A 377 14.68 1.83 14.74
N SER A 378 13.93 1.51 15.79
CA SER A 378 12.62 2.12 16.06
C SER A 378 12.69 3.63 16.30
N GLY A 379 13.84 4.15 16.76
CA GLY A 379 14.06 5.57 16.98
C GLY A 379 13.64 6.08 18.36
N LEU A 380 14.11 7.27 18.73
CA LEU A 380 13.66 7.98 19.93
C LEU A 380 12.23 8.48 19.81
N SER A 381 11.73 8.70 18.58
CA SER A 381 10.32 9.02 18.33
C SER A 381 9.41 7.89 18.83
N TYR A 382 9.76 6.63 18.55
CA TYR A 382 9.06 5.47 19.10
C TYR A 382 9.13 5.42 20.63
N PHE A 383 10.30 5.70 21.22
CA PHE A 383 10.44 5.75 22.67
C PHE A 383 9.52 6.80 23.33
N VAL A 384 9.41 8.01 22.75
CA VAL A 384 8.55 9.08 23.28
C VAL A 384 7.07 8.74 23.09
N LEU A 385 6.70 8.23 21.91
CA LEU A 385 5.30 8.02 21.54
C LEU A 385 4.74 6.73 22.17
N ASP A 386 5.49 5.64 22.13
CA ASP A 386 5.06 4.31 22.55
C ASP A 386 5.52 4.00 23.97
N SER A 387 6.84 3.98 24.23
CA SER A 387 7.38 3.59 25.54
C SER A 387 7.01 4.56 26.67
N CYS A 388 6.92 5.87 26.37
CA CYS A 388 6.43 6.87 27.32
C CYS A 388 4.90 7.08 27.25
N GLY A 389 4.20 6.45 26.29
CA GLY A 389 2.74 6.47 26.19
C GLY A 389 2.10 7.78 25.73
N HIS A 390 2.83 8.64 24.99
CA HIS A 390 2.32 9.94 24.56
C HIS A 390 1.65 9.96 23.18
N PHE A 391 1.62 8.84 22.45
CA PHE A 391 1.09 8.78 21.08
C PHE A 391 -0.35 9.28 20.96
N LYS A 392 -1.28 8.77 21.78
CA LYS A 392 -2.70 9.15 21.71
C LYS A 392 -2.92 10.64 21.94
N GLN A 393 -2.14 11.23 22.84
CA GLN A 393 -2.22 12.65 23.14
C GLN A 393 -1.71 13.49 21.97
N TRP A 394 -0.57 13.09 21.38
CA TRP A 394 -0.03 13.76 20.20
C TRP A 394 -0.97 13.67 18.99
N LEU A 395 -1.54 12.48 18.73
CA LEU A 395 -2.51 12.28 17.66
C LEU A 395 -3.73 13.20 17.83
N ALA A 396 -4.24 13.35 19.05
CA ALA A 396 -5.32 14.28 19.34
C ALA A 396 -4.93 15.75 19.04
N PHE A 397 -3.72 16.16 19.41
CA PHE A 397 -3.23 17.51 19.11
C PHE A 397 -3.10 17.74 17.60
N GLU A 398 -2.49 16.81 16.86
CA GLU A 398 -2.34 16.92 15.40
C GLU A 398 -3.71 16.92 14.71
N ARG A 399 -4.66 16.11 15.17
CA ARG A 399 -6.03 16.12 14.66
C ARG A 399 -6.69 17.47 14.87
N ASP A 400 -6.59 18.05 16.06
CA ASP A 400 -7.18 19.35 16.36
C ASP A 400 -6.51 20.48 15.54
N PHE A 401 -5.20 20.43 15.35
CA PHE A 401 -4.47 21.35 14.47
C PHE A 401 -4.90 21.22 13.00
N ALA A 402 -5.02 19.99 12.51
CA ALA A 402 -5.42 19.72 11.14
C ALA A 402 -6.87 20.17 10.88
N LEU A 403 -7.78 19.92 11.83
CA LEU A 403 -9.18 20.39 11.75
C LEU A 403 -9.30 21.91 11.85
N ALA A 404 -8.52 22.56 12.72
CA ALA A 404 -8.48 24.02 12.79
C ALA A 404 -7.93 24.63 11.48
N ARG A 405 -6.91 24.01 10.89
CA ARG A 405 -6.35 24.43 9.60
C ARG A 405 -7.35 24.21 8.47
N TYR A 406 -8.03 23.06 8.45
CA TYR A 406 -9.15 22.79 7.53
C TYR A 406 -10.22 23.89 7.63
N GLN A 407 -10.68 24.21 8.84
CA GLN A 407 -11.69 25.25 9.04
C GLN A 407 -11.20 26.61 8.54
N SER A 408 -9.94 26.97 8.83
CA SER A 408 -9.33 28.19 8.31
C SER A 408 -9.25 28.24 6.79
N ILE A 409 -9.03 27.11 6.11
CA ILE A 409 -9.03 27.03 4.63
C ILE A 409 -10.44 27.27 4.10
N ILE A 410 -11.44 26.67 4.75
CA ILE A 410 -12.84 26.77 4.34
C ILE A 410 -13.41 28.18 4.55
N ASP A 411 -13.03 28.83 5.65
CA ASP A 411 -13.52 30.18 6.01
C ASP A 411 -12.72 31.30 5.32
N ALA A 412 -11.62 30.97 4.62
CA ALA A 412 -10.80 31.95 3.93
C ALA A 412 -11.62 32.72 2.87
N PRO A 413 -11.38 34.04 2.72
CA PRO A 413 -12.09 34.83 1.72
C PRO A 413 -11.77 34.31 0.31
N GLY A 414 -12.81 34.01 -0.46
CA GLY A 414 -12.67 33.44 -1.80
C GLY A 414 -12.31 31.95 -1.85
N ALA A 415 -12.30 31.22 -0.71
CA ALA A 415 -12.01 29.78 -0.67
C ALA A 415 -12.86 28.97 -1.65
N GLY A 416 -14.14 29.34 -1.80
CA GLY A 416 -15.06 28.68 -2.71
C GLY A 416 -14.90 29.06 -4.20
N GLU A 417 -14.02 29.98 -4.56
CA GLU A 417 -13.81 30.41 -5.96
C GLU A 417 -12.92 29.43 -6.73
N LEU A 418 -13.10 29.38 -8.06
CA LEU A 418 -12.21 28.63 -8.93
C LEU A 418 -10.80 29.22 -8.94
N ASP A 419 -9.80 28.36 -8.81
CA ASP A 419 -8.41 28.73 -8.99
C ASP A 419 -7.98 28.45 -10.43
N TYR A 420 -7.90 29.51 -11.24
CA TYR A 420 -7.50 29.41 -12.63
C TYR A 420 -5.99 29.14 -12.82
N ASN A 421 -5.18 29.39 -11.79
CA ASN A 421 -3.72 29.29 -11.85
C ASN A 421 -3.17 28.02 -11.20
N ALA A 422 -3.95 27.34 -10.37
CA ALA A 422 -3.50 26.13 -9.65
C ALA A 422 -3.06 24.98 -10.57
N VAL A 423 -3.72 24.81 -11.72
CA VAL A 423 -3.43 23.71 -12.66
C VAL A 423 -3.12 24.23 -14.06
N HIS A 424 -2.37 23.46 -14.86
CA HIS A 424 -2.01 23.82 -16.23
C HIS A 424 -3.21 24.13 -17.15
N ALA A 425 -2.95 24.81 -18.26
CA ALA A 425 -3.96 25.12 -19.26
C ALA A 425 -4.55 23.82 -19.86
N GLY A 426 -5.88 23.75 -19.95
CA GLY A 426 -6.59 22.60 -20.49
C GLY A 426 -6.98 21.52 -19.47
N VAL A 427 -6.68 21.73 -18.19
CA VAL A 427 -7.16 20.93 -17.06
C VAL A 427 -8.33 21.65 -16.37
N THR A 428 -9.29 20.89 -15.86
CA THR A 428 -10.42 21.41 -15.08
C THR A 428 -9.92 22.15 -13.83
N LYS A 429 -10.46 23.34 -13.57
CA LYS A 429 -10.03 24.18 -12.47
C LYS A 429 -10.70 23.78 -11.16
N PRO A 430 -9.94 23.46 -10.08
CA PRO A 430 -10.51 23.24 -8.76
C PRO A 430 -10.89 24.56 -8.08
N SER A 431 -11.56 24.47 -6.93
CA SER A 431 -11.66 25.63 -6.02
C SER A 431 -10.34 25.88 -5.29
N LYS A 432 -10.08 27.12 -4.88
CA LYS A 432 -8.92 27.47 -4.03
C LYS A 432 -8.89 26.65 -2.74
N ALA A 433 -10.06 26.37 -2.15
CA ALA A 433 -10.19 25.51 -0.98
C ALA A 433 -9.67 24.10 -1.24
N ALA A 434 -9.99 23.49 -2.39
CA ALA A 434 -9.55 22.14 -2.72
C ALA A 434 -8.03 22.04 -2.94
N VAL A 435 -7.41 23.09 -3.49
CA VAL A 435 -5.95 23.17 -3.65
C VAL A 435 -5.28 23.25 -2.28
N HIS A 436 -5.69 24.20 -1.44
CA HIS A 436 -5.14 24.34 -0.10
C HIS A 436 -5.44 23.15 0.82
N LEU A 437 -6.54 22.44 0.59
CA LEU A 437 -6.84 21.19 1.26
C LEU A 437 -5.82 20.12 0.89
N ASN A 438 -5.47 20.01 -0.39
CA ASN A 438 -4.44 19.08 -0.84
C ASN A 438 -3.08 19.42 -0.21
N ASP A 439 -2.69 20.70 -0.18
CA ASP A 439 -1.45 21.16 0.48
C ASP A 439 -1.44 20.79 1.99
N LEU A 440 -2.59 20.93 2.67
CA LEU A 440 -2.74 20.52 4.06
C LEU A 440 -2.53 19.01 4.24
N LEU A 441 -3.12 18.21 3.37
CA LEU A 441 -3.02 16.75 3.45
C LEU A 441 -1.59 16.27 3.14
N GLU A 442 -0.89 16.88 2.17
CA GLU A 442 0.54 16.62 1.95
C GLU A 442 1.38 16.96 3.19
N THR A 443 1.08 18.10 3.84
CA THR A 443 1.72 18.49 5.10
C THR A 443 1.44 17.48 6.22
N ILE A 444 0.23 16.91 6.28
CA ILE A 444 -0.12 15.87 7.25
C ILE A 444 0.66 14.59 6.96
N THR A 445 0.72 14.16 5.69
CA THR A 445 1.49 12.99 5.28
C THR A 445 2.96 13.10 5.68
N GLU A 446 3.60 14.26 5.49
CA GLU A 446 5.00 14.45 5.88
C GLU A 446 5.24 14.32 7.40
N ARG A 447 4.23 14.63 8.24
CA ARG A 447 4.38 14.54 9.70
C ARG A 447 4.47 13.12 10.24
N TYR A 448 3.84 12.16 9.56
CA TYR A 448 3.75 10.77 10.04
C TYR A 448 4.47 9.76 9.16
N ARG A 449 4.87 10.14 7.93
CA ARG A 449 5.58 9.28 6.97
C ARG A 449 6.80 8.57 7.59
N HIS A 450 7.54 9.27 8.44
CA HIS A 450 8.78 8.78 9.05
C HIS A 450 8.59 8.04 10.39
N LEU A 451 7.35 7.81 10.82
CA LEU A 451 7.09 7.02 12.03
C LEU A 451 7.41 5.55 11.79
N SER A 452 8.14 4.94 12.72
CA SER A 452 8.51 3.52 12.65
C SER A 452 7.31 2.60 12.89
N SER A 453 6.36 2.98 13.74
CA SER A 453 5.21 2.14 14.06
C SER A 453 4.14 2.22 12.96
N TYR A 454 3.84 1.07 12.36
CA TYR A 454 2.74 0.91 11.41
C TYR A 454 1.38 1.34 11.98
N HIS A 455 1.08 0.95 13.22
CA HIS A 455 -0.19 1.29 13.85
C HIS A 455 -0.36 2.80 13.99
N GLN A 456 0.72 3.49 14.33
CA GLN A 456 0.74 4.95 14.46
C GLN A 456 0.51 5.63 13.09
N ARG A 457 1.18 5.15 12.04
CA ARG A 457 0.97 5.63 10.65
C ARG A 457 -0.49 5.44 10.21
N MET A 458 -1.08 4.29 10.51
CA MET A 458 -2.48 4.00 10.17
C MET A 458 -3.48 4.86 10.96
N ASP A 459 -3.25 5.09 12.25
CA ASP A 459 -4.13 5.96 13.05
C ASP A 459 -4.10 7.40 12.51
N PHE A 460 -2.94 7.92 12.12
CA PHE A 460 -2.81 9.23 11.47
C PHE A 460 -3.60 9.30 10.16
N LEU A 461 -3.41 8.31 9.28
CA LEU A 461 -4.12 8.22 8.01
C LEU A 461 -5.64 8.21 8.22
N MET A 462 -6.13 7.34 9.10
CA MET A 462 -7.57 7.09 9.28
C MET A 462 -8.25 8.22 10.06
N GLU A 463 -7.68 8.66 11.18
CA GLU A 463 -8.31 9.65 12.07
C GLU A 463 -8.17 11.09 11.57
N ILE A 464 -7.16 11.38 10.74
CA ILE A 464 -6.90 12.73 10.25
C ILE A 464 -7.11 12.82 8.73
N GLN A 465 -6.29 12.13 7.94
CA GLN A 465 -6.25 12.34 6.48
C GLN A 465 -7.56 11.92 5.78
N ILE A 466 -8.03 10.70 6.02
CA ILE A 466 -9.31 10.19 5.49
C ILE A 466 -10.48 10.98 6.09
N HIS A 467 -10.43 11.31 7.38
CA HIS A 467 -11.48 12.10 8.02
C HIS A 467 -11.66 13.49 7.36
N ILE A 468 -10.57 14.15 6.99
CA ILE A 468 -10.58 15.44 6.29
C ILE A 468 -11.16 15.27 4.87
N PHE A 469 -10.75 14.23 4.14
CA PHE A 469 -11.34 13.91 2.83
C PHE A 469 -12.85 13.69 2.92
N ASP A 470 -13.32 12.90 3.88
CA ASP A 470 -14.74 12.61 4.09
C ASP A 470 -15.53 13.86 4.46
N THR A 471 -14.94 14.74 5.27
CA THR A 471 -15.58 15.98 5.71
C THR A 471 -15.73 16.96 4.55
N PHE A 472 -14.70 17.08 3.70
CA PHE A 472 -14.79 17.91 2.50
C PHE A 472 -15.72 17.31 1.44
N TYR A 473 -15.72 15.98 1.29
CA TYR A 473 -16.65 15.26 0.41
C TYR A 473 -18.10 15.57 0.77
N ARG A 474 -18.45 15.41 2.06
CA ARG A 474 -19.80 15.72 2.58
C ARG A 474 -20.18 17.18 2.33
N ARG A 475 -19.22 18.11 2.44
CA ARG A 475 -19.44 19.52 2.10
C ARG A 475 -19.77 19.72 0.63
N LEU A 476 -18.99 19.13 -0.28
CA LEU A 476 -19.25 19.23 -1.72
C LEU A 476 -20.58 18.56 -2.11
N GLN A 477 -20.88 17.41 -1.54
CA GLN A 477 -22.16 16.71 -1.74
C GLN A 477 -23.34 17.58 -1.26
N SER A 478 -23.26 18.13 -0.05
CA SER A 478 -24.29 19.03 0.49
C SER A 478 -24.48 20.28 -0.37
N ALA A 479 -23.41 20.85 -0.90
CA ALA A 479 -23.48 21.98 -1.84
C ALA A 479 -24.20 21.61 -3.14
N LEU A 480 -23.96 20.41 -3.67
CA LEU A 480 -24.63 19.91 -4.88
C LEU A 480 -26.12 19.63 -4.64
N ASP A 481 -26.46 19.03 -3.49
CA ASP A 481 -27.83 18.77 -3.08
C ASP A 481 -28.60 20.07 -2.83
N SER A 482 -27.95 21.07 -2.22
CA SER A 482 -28.50 22.41 -2.06
C SER A 482 -28.77 23.09 -3.42
N TYR A 483 -27.84 23.00 -4.37
CA TYR A 483 -28.07 23.51 -5.72
C TYR A 483 -29.26 22.83 -6.40
N THR A 484 -29.34 21.50 -6.31
CA THR A 484 -30.39 20.70 -6.95
C THR A 484 -31.77 21.00 -6.34
N SER A 485 -31.84 21.13 -5.02
CA SER A 485 -33.10 21.46 -4.35
C SER A 485 -33.62 22.84 -4.76
N MET A 486 -32.75 23.85 -4.85
CA MET A 486 -33.11 25.20 -5.28
C MET A 486 -33.53 25.30 -6.75
N THR A 487 -32.94 24.48 -7.63
CA THR A 487 -33.24 24.51 -9.08
C THR A 487 -34.39 23.59 -9.49
N SER A 488 -34.81 22.66 -8.62
CA SER A 488 -35.93 21.75 -8.88
C SER A 488 -37.27 22.48 -9.07
N THR A 489 -38.18 21.92 -9.87
CA THR A 489 -39.51 22.49 -10.12
C THR A 489 -40.35 22.63 -8.86
N LEU A 490 -40.21 21.68 -7.91
CA LEU A 490 -40.85 21.75 -6.59
C LEU A 490 -40.15 22.75 -5.66
N GLY A 491 -38.82 22.85 -5.72
CA GLY A 491 -38.07 23.84 -4.94
C GLY A 491 -38.35 25.28 -5.36
N ARG A 492 -38.52 25.52 -6.66
CA ARG A 492 -38.90 26.84 -7.21
C ARG A 492 -40.31 27.29 -6.79
N THR A 493 -41.19 26.37 -6.41
CA THR A 493 -42.60 26.67 -6.05
C THR A 493 -42.87 26.60 -4.55
N MET A 494 -42.15 25.75 -3.80
CA MET A 494 -42.36 25.55 -2.36
C MET A 494 -41.39 26.32 -1.46
N ALA A 495 -40.14 26.55 -1.89
CA ALA A 495 -39.30 27.49 -1.19
C ALA A 495 -39.77 28.89 -1.56
N SER A 496 -40.10 29.72 -0.58
CA SER A 496 -40.32 31.17 -0.73
C SER A 496 -39.02 31.89 -1.13
N ALA A 497 -38.29 31.33 -2.10
CA ALA A 497 -36.98 31.77 -2.53
C ALA A 497 -37.10 33.17 -3.12
N THR A 498 -36.31 34.09 -2.61
CA THR A 498 -36.32 35.46 -3.11
C THR A 498 -35.77 35.49 -4.54
N LYS A 499 -36.18 36.50 -5.34
CA LYS A 499 -35.66 36.67 -6.71
C LYS A 499 -34.12 36.71 -6.75
N GLU A 500 -33.50 37.25 -5.71
CA GLU A 500 -32.04 37.32 -5.54
C GLU A 500 -31.41 35.93 -5.38
N GLN A 501 -32.02 35.05 -4.58
CA GLN A 501 -31.55 33.68 -4.40
C GLN A 501 -31.67 32.84 -5.67
N LEU A 502 -32.71 33.07 -6.48
CA LEU A 502 -32.86 32.43 -7.79
C LEU A 502 -31.82 32.92 -8.80
N ALA A 503 -31.53 34.23 -8.83
CA ALA A 503 -30.54 34.81 -9.74
C ALA A 503 -29.11 34.30 -9.46
N ASP A 504 -28.84 33.86 -8.23
CA ASP A 504 -27.55 33.32 -7.81
C ASP A 504 -27.33 31.83 -8.17
N VAL A 505 -28.38 31.12 -8.57
CA VAL A 505 -28.31 29.71 -9.02
C VAL A 505 -28.60 29.55 -10.51
N GLN A 506 -28.84 30.65 -11.23
CA GLN A 506 -29.11 30.66 -12.67
C GLN A 506 -27.94 31.26 -13.45
N GLY A 507 -27.91 31.04 -14.77
CA GLY A 507 -26.91 31.62 -15.65
C GLY A 507 -25.49 31.13 -15.35
N VAL A 508 -24.51 31.96 -15.70
CA VAL A 508 -23.08 31.67 -15.48
C VAL A 508 -22.75 31.46 -14.00
N LYS A 509 -23.44 32.14 -13.08
CA LYS A 509 -23.26 31.94 -11.62
C LYS A 509 -23.66 30.53 -11.17
N GLY A 510 -24.75 29.99 -11.72
CA GLY A 510 -25.16 28.60 -11.47
C GLY A 510 -24.13 27.60 -12.01
N LEU A 511 -23.64 27.83 -13.24
CA LEU A 511 -22.58 27.02 -13.83
C LEU A 511 -21.28 27.07 -13.02
N ASP A 512 -20.92 28.24 -12.48
CA ASP A 512 -19.75 28.42 -11.64
C ASP A 512 -19.84 27.60 -10.34
N ARG A 513 -21.00 27.60 -9.66
CA ARG A 513 -21.25 26.73 -8.49
C ARG A 513 -21.06 25.26 -8.82
N LEU A 514 -21.59 24.80 -9.95
CA LEU A 514 -21.42 23.41 -10.40
C LEU A 514 -19.97 23.09 -10.78
N CYS A 515 -19.28 24.00 -11.46
CA CYS A 515 -17.88 23.83 -11.85
C CYS A 515 -16.95 23.81 -10.65
N ARG A 516 -17.23 24.57 -9.58
CA ARG A 516 -16.46 24.51 -8.32
C ARG A 516 -16.54 23.11 -7.70
N ILE A 517 -17.73 22.50 -7.68
CA ILE A 517 -17.93 21.14 -7.15
C ILE A 517 -17.26 20.11 -8.05
N PHE A 518 -17.56 20.15 -9.35
CA PHE A 518 -17.01 19.23 -10.35
C PHE A 518 -15.48 19.28 -10.37
N GLY A 519 -14.90 20.48 -10.44
CA GLY A 519 -13.46 20.68 -10.51
C GLY A 519 -12.73 20.32 -9.23
N SER A 520 -13.32 20.61 -8.06
CA SER A 520 -12.75 20.18 -6.78
C SER A 520 -12.78 18.66 -6.63
N ALA A 521 -13.87 18.02 -7.07
CA ALA A 521 -13.98 16.57 -7.02
C ALA A 521 -13.03 15.86 -7.99
N ASP A 522 -12.90 16.38 -9.22
CA ASP A 522 -11.93 15.90 -10.23
C ASP A 522 -10.48 16.08 -9.78
N TYR A 523 -10.18 17.16 -9.06
CA TYR A 523 -8.83 17.43 -8.56
C TYR A 523 -8.43 16.48 -7.42
N LEU A 524 -9.26 16.35 -6.40
CA LEU A 524 -8.95 15.48 -5.25
C LEU A 524 -9.02 13.98 -5.60
N GLU A 525 -9.88 13.59 -6.55
CA GLU A 525 -9.89 12.22 -7.09
C GLU A 525 -8.57 11.88 -7.78
N ARG A 526 -7.99 12.80 -8.56
CA ARG A 526 -6.66 12.61 -9.15
C ARG A 526 -5.57 12.56 -8.09
N ALA A 527 -5.59 13.49 -7.12
CA ALA A 527 -4.59 13.52 -6.06
C ALA A 527 -4.58 12.20 -5.25
N MET A 528 -5.76 11.65 -4.92
CA MET A 528 -5.83 10.34 -4.26
C MET A 528 -5.31 9.19 -5.13
N ARG A 529 -5.54 9.23 -6.45
CA ARG A 529 -4.95 8.23 -7.37
C ARG A 529 -3.42 8.37 -7.42
N ASP A 530 -2.91 9.59 -7.48
CA ASP A 530 -1.45 9.84 -7.48
C ASP A 530 -0.82 9.38 -6.14
N TRP A 531 -1.52 9.54 -5.01
CA TRP A 531 -1.07 9.01 -3.71
C TRP A 531 -1.17 7.49 -3.61
N SER A 532 -2.14 6.86 -4.26
CA SER A 532 -2.18 5.40 -4.36
C SER A 532 -0.93 4.83 -5.06
N ASP A 533 -0.27 5.61 -5.91
CA ASP A 533 0.96 5.23 -6.61
C ASP A 533 2.26 5.65 -5.87
N ASP A 534 2.15 6.35 -4.73
CA ASP A 534 3.31 6.78 -3.94
C ASP A 534 3.87 5.63 -3.08
N VAL A 535 5.20 5.48 -3.09
CA VAL A 535 5.91 4.35 -2.48
C VAL A 535 5.52 4.14 -1.01
N PHE A 536 5.39 5.23 -0.26
CA PHE A 536 5.03 5.15 1.16
C PHE A 536 3.64 4.56 1.38
N PHE A 537 2.64 4.95 0.57
CA PHE A 537 1.28 4.42 0.70
C PHE A 537 1.17 3.00 0.15
N LEU A 538 1.96 2.63 -0.86
CA LEU A 538 2.08 1.26 -1.35
C LEU A 538 2.66 0.33 -0.29
N GLU A 539 3.74 0.74 0.39
CA GLU A 539 4.32 -0.01 1.51
C GLU A 539 3.33 -0.14 2.68
N LEU A 540 2.61 0.94 3.00
CA LEU A 540 1.59 0.92 4.05
C LEU A 540 0.43 -0.02 3.69
N TRP A 541 0.03 -0.06 2.42
CA TRP A 541 -1.01 -0.96 1.90
C TRP A 541 -0.56 -2.43 1.92
N ASP A 542 0.66 -2.73 1.47
CA ASP A 542 1.22 -4.09 1.52
C ASP A 542 1.33 -4.60 2.96
N GLU A 543 1.84 -3.78 3.87
CA GLU A 543 1.92 -4.12 5.29
C GLU A 543 0.52 -4.37 5.88
N MET A 544 -0.49 -3.60 5.47
CA MET A 544 -1.88 -3.83 5.86
C MET A 544 -2.42 -5.15 5.35
N HIS A 545 -2.20 -5.47 4.07
CA HIS A 545 -2.65 -6.71 3.46
C HIS A 545 -2.03 -7.94 4.13
N ASN A 546 -0.71 -7.92 4.34
CA ASN A 546 0.03 -8.98 5.02
C ASN A 546 -0.49 -9.19 6.46
N ARG A 547 -0.77 -8.10 7.19
CA ARG A 547 -1.34 -8.17 8.53
C ARG A 547 -2.80 -8.66 8.52
N ALA A 548 -3.59 -8.28 7.53
CA ALA A 548 -4.98 -8.73 7.40
C ALA A 548 -5.07 -10.23 7.09
N GLN A 549 -4.17 -10.77 6.25
CA GLN A 549 -4.07 -12.21 6.00
C GLN A 549 -3.62 -12.99 7.25
N ALA A 550 -2.78 -12.39 8.10
CA ALA A 550 -2.31 -13.02 9.33
C ALA A 550 -3.35 -13.04 10.48
N VAL A 551 -4.46 -12.29 10.35
CA VAL A 551 -5.54 -12.27 11.36
C VAL A 551 -6.52 -13.40 11.06
N ASP A 552 -6.24 -14.58 11.61
CA ASP A 552 -7.21 -15.68 11.68
C ASP A 552 -8.11 -15.51 12.93
N ILE A 553 -9.42 -15.45 12.68
CA ILE A 553 -10.61 -15.58 13.54
C ILE A 553 -10.44 -15.28 15.06
N GLY A 554 -10.93 -14.12 15.53
CA GLY A 554 -11.52 -14.01 16.87
C GLY A 554 -11.18 -12.84 17.81
N SER A 555 -10.43 -11.80 17.39
CA SER A 555 -10.07 -10.67 18.27
C SER A 555 -10.79 -9.35 17.92
N GLU A 556 -10.84 -8.41 18.88
CA GLU A 556 -11.37 -7.03 18.72
C GLU A 556 -10.78 -6.28 17.50
N GLN A 557 -9.64 -6.73 16.96
CA GLN A 557 -9.02 -6.20 15.74
C GLN A 557 -9.85 -6.44 14.48
N SER A 558 -10.77 -7.41 14.47
CA SER A 558 -11.68 -7.68 13.34
C SER A 558 -12.64 -6.51 13.06
N GLY A 559 -13.16 -5.86 14.10
CA GLY A 559 -14.06 -4.69 13.95
C GLY A 559 -13.35 -3.47 13.38
N ARG A 560 -12.14 -3.19 13.88
CA ARG A 560 -11.28 -2.10 13.38
C ARG A 560 -10.82 -2.36 11.94
N MET A 561 -10.49 -3.61 11.59
CA MET A 561 -10.14 -3.99 10.22
C MET A 561 -11.32 -3.79 9.25
N SER A 562 -12.54 -4.12 9.67
CA SER A 562 -13.74 -3.89 8.87
C SER A 562 -14.01 -2.39 8.62
N GLU A 563 -13.81 -1.52 9.62
CA GLU A 563 -13.92 -0.07 9.42
C GLU A 563 -12.84 0.46 8.45
N ILE A 564 -11.61 -0.04 8.57
CA ILE A 564 -10.51 0.30 7.67
C ILE A 564 -10.84 -0.13 6.24
N GLN A 565 -11.34 -1.34 6.03
CA GLN A 565 -11.73 -1.86 4.71
C GLN A 565 -12.83 -1.01 4.06
N GLN A 566 -13.83 -0.55 4.82
CA GLN A 566 -14.90 0.30 4.31
C GLN A 566 -14.43 1.68 3.83
N LYS A 567 -13.32 2.19 4.38
CA LYS A 567 -12.79 3.52 4.05
C LYS A 567 -11.64 3.49 3.06
N THR A 568 -10.97 2.34 2.89
CA THR A 568 -9.77 2.19 2.06
C THR A 568 -10.09 1.44 0.76
N SER A 569 -10.19 0.11 0.79
CA SER A 569 -10.61 -0.69 -0.37
C SER A 569 -11.30 -1.99 0.03
N SER A 570 -12.36 -2.35 -0.69
CA SER A 570 -13.08 -3.61 -0.53
C SER A 570 -12.28 -4.84 -0.98
N ALA A 571 -11.21 -4.65 -1.74
CA ALA A 571 -10.33 -5.73 -2.21
C ALA A 571 -9.37 -6.25 -1.12
N LEU A 572 -9.34 -5.60 0.05
CA LEU A 572 -8.53 -6.04 1.18
C LEU A 572 -8.91 -7.46 1.61
N GLY A 573 -7.95 -8.40 1.54
CA GLY A 573 -8.13 -9.81 1.89
C GLY A 573 -8.71 -10.70 0.78
N ALA A 574 -8.90 -10.20 -0.44
CA ALA A 574 -9.22 -11.03 -1.60
C ALA A 574 -7.93 -11.67 -2.16
N GLU A 575 -7.91 -13.00 -2.26
CA GLU A 575 -6.83 -13.73 -2.95
C GLU A 575 -7.01 -13.60 -4.46
N SER A 576 -6.02 -13.01 -5.14
CA SER A 576 -5.94 -12.99 -6.60
C SER A 576 -4.58 -13.54 -7.02
N GLU A 577 -4.56 -14.44 -8.00
CA GLU A 577 -3.38 -15.16 -8.49
C GLU A 577 -2.30 -14.25 -9.15
N GLY A 578 -2.42 -12.92 -9.07
CA GLY A 578 -1.63 -11.96 -9.85
C GLY A 578 -1.10 -10.70 -9.15
N GLY A 579 -1.20 -10.57 -7.81
CA GLY A 579 -0.65 -9.45 -7.04
C GLY A 579 -1.63 -8.79 -6.07
N LEU A 580 -1.20 -7.71 -5.41
CA LEU A 580 -2.03 -6.89 -4.52
C LEU A 580 -3.17 -6.24 -5.35
N GLU A 581 -4.41 -6.64 -5.10
CA GLU A 581 -5.58 -6.04 -5.74
C GLU A 581 -6.10 -4.86 -4.89
N GLY A 582 -6.22 -3.68 -5.52
CA GLY A 582 -6.70 -2.44 -4.89
C GLY A 582 -5.59 -1.57 -4.28
N ALA A 583 -5.97 -0.37 -3.84
CA ALA A 583 -5.12 0.62 -3.20
C ALA A 583 -5.79 1.31 -2.01
N LEU A 584 -4.98 1.95 -1.18
CA LEU A 584 -5.37 2.52 0.11
C LEU A 584 -6.50 3.57 0.03
N PHE A 585 -6.59 4.32 -1.07
CA PHE A 585 -7.59 5.39 -1.24
C PHE A 585 -8.72 5.05 -2.21
N ASP A 586 -8.89 3.79 -2.62
CA ASP A 586 -9.83 3.44 -3.71
C ASP A 586 -11.28 3.83 -3.41
N GLU A 587 -11.82 3.53 -2.22
CA GLU A 587 -13.22 3.81 -1.90
C GLU A 587 -13.48 5.32 -1.73
N THR A 588 -12.52 6.03 -1.15
CA THR A 588 -12.58 7.50 -1.03
C THR A 588 -12.47 8.15 -2.42
N ALA A 589 -11.52 7.73 -3.26
CA ALA A 589 -11.40 8.17 -4.65
C ALA A 589 -12.64 7.85 -5.48
N ALA A 590 -13.22 6.65 -5.34
CA ALA A 590 -14.45 6.24 -6.01
C ALA A 590 -15.65 7.09 -5.58
N SER A 591 -15.72 7.51 -4.32
CA SER A 591 -16.74 8.43 -3.82
C SER A 591 -16.65 9.79 -4.51
N TYR A 592 -15.45 10.37 -4.60
CA TYR A 592 -15.22 11.62 -5.32
C TYR A 592 -15.49 11.49 -6.83
N LEU A 593 -15.15 10.35 -7.45
CA LEU A 593 -15.47 10.05 -8.85
C LEU A 593 -16.99 10.03 -9.08
N ARG A 594 -17.75 9.39 -8.20
CA ARG A 594 -19.23 9.38 -8.25
C ARG A 594 -19.80 10.80 -8.13
N LEU A 595 -19.26 11.62 -7.23
CA LEU A 595 -19.68 13.02 -7.06
C LEU A 595 -19.34 13.88 -8.29
N ARG A 596 -18.17 13.67 -8.88
CA ARG A 596 -17.76 14.29 -10.14
C ARG A 596 -18.74 13.92 -11.27
N ALA A 597 -19.05 12.64 -11.46
CA ALA A 597 -20.00 12.21 -12.50
C ALA A 597 -21.41 12.79 -12.25
N ARG A 598 -21.88 12.80 -11.01
CA ARG A 598 -23.17 13.36 -10.63
C ARG A 598 -23.26 14.87 -10.90
N SER A 599 -22.22 15.63 -10.55
CA SER A 599 -22.17 17.08 -10.80
C SER A 599 -22.10 17.39 -12.30
N GLU A 600 -21.38 16.60 -13.10
CA GLU A 600 -21.37 16.72 -14.57
C GLU A 600 -22.76 16.48 -15.17
N ASN A 601 -23.48 15.46 -14.71
CA ASN A 601 -24.85 15.19 -15.19
C ASN A 601 -25.81 16.34 -14.86
N ILE A 602 -25.73 16.93 -13.67
CA ILE A 602 -26.55 18.09 -13.29
C ILE A 602 -26.19 19.32 -14.13
N LEU A 603 -24.90 19.52 -14.44
CA LEU A 603 -24.45 20.57 -15.35
C LEU A 603 -25.05 20.38 -16.74
N LEU A 604 -25.03 19.16 -17.28
CA LEU A 604 -25.63 18.83 -18.57
C LEU A 604 -27.15 19.08 -18.61
N GLU A 605 -27.89 18.64 -17.59
CA GLU A 605 -29.34 18.87 -17.52
C GLU A 605 -29.69 20.36 -17.38
N THR A 606 -28.87 21.13 -16.63
CA THR A 606 -29.03 22.59 -16.52
C THR A 606 -28.84 23.25 -17.89
N LEU A 607 -27.74 22.92 -18.59
CA LEU A 607 -27.46 23.46 -19.93
C LEU A 607 -28.55 23.10 -20.93
N LYS A 608 -29.00 21.84 -20.92
CA LYS A 608 -30.07 21.36 -21.79
C LYS A 608 -31.37 22.13 -21.58
N TYR A 609 -31.78 22.30 -20.32
CA TYR A 609 -32.99 23.05 -19.99
C TYR A 609 -32.88 24.50 -20.47
N ASP A 610 -31.78 25.19 -20.14
CA ASP A 610 -31.59 26.60 -20.47
C ASP A 610 -31.53 26.84 -21.99
N VAL A 611 -30.81 25.99 -22.73
CA VAL A 611 -30.72 26.07 -24.19
C VAL A 611 -32.09 25.84 -24.84
N GLN A 612 -32.87 24.86 -24.35
CA GLN A 612 -34.23 24.64 -24.86
C GLN A 612 -35.16 25.83 -24.56
N GLN A 613 -35.05 26.47 -23.38
CA GLN A 613 -35.82 27.67 -23.08
C GLN A 613 -35.43 28.82 -24.02
N ALA A 614 -34.13 29.01 -24.27
CA ALA A 614 -33.63 30.06 -25.14
C ALA A 614 -34.00 29.87 -26.62
N LEU A 615 -34.20 28.63 -27.07
CA LEU A 615 -34.65 28.31 -28.43
C LEU A 615 -36.17 28.39 -28.63
N ARG A 616 -36.97 28.57 -27.57
CA ARG A 616 -38.44 28.67 -27.69
C ARG A 616 -38.92 29.79 -28.61
N PRO A 617 -38.42 31.04 -28.51
CA PRO A 617 -38.82 32.12 -29.41
C PRO A 617 -38.53 31.77 -30.87
N TYR A 618 -37.37 31.15 -31.14
CA TYR A 618 -36.98 30.72 -32.47
C TYR A 618 -37.91 29.63 -33.04
N SER A 619 -38.32 28.66 -32.22
CA SER A 619 -39.29 27.64 -32.65
C SER A 619 -40.71 28.17 -32.93
N ALA A 620 -41.03 29.39 -32.49
CA ALA A 620 -42.34 29.99 -32.70
C ALA A 620 -42.46 30.76 -34.03
N ILE A 621 -41.38 30.85 -34.82
CA ILE A 621 -41.38 31.51 -36.12
C ILE A 621 -42.30 30.75 -37.09
N THR A 622 -43.29 31.44 -37.66
CA THR A 622 -44.22 30.89 -38.66
C THR A 622 -44.04 31.47 -40.06
N THR A 623 -43.16 32.47 -40.21
CA THR A 623 -42.98 33.26 -41.44
C THR A 623 -41.96 32.66 -42.41
N TRP A 624 -41.53 31.41 -42.21
CA TRP A 624 -40.55 30.70 -43.05
C TRP A 624 -40.90 30.68 -44.55
N ALA A 625 -42.19 30.73 -44.90
CA ALA A 625 -42.66 30.77 -46.28
C ALA A 625 -42.74 32.18 -46.89
N SER A 626 -42.81 33.23 -46.08
CA SER A 626 -43.08 34.60 -46.51
C SER A 626 -41.87 35.53 -46.45
N LEU A 627 -40.67 34.99 -46.19
CA LEU A 627 -39.41 35.73 -46.20
C LEU A 627 -39.05 36.18 -47.62
N SER A 628 -38.69 37.45 -47.79
CA SER A 628 -38.27 38.04 -49.05
C SER A 628 -36.75 37.96 -49.22
N SER A 629 -36.26 37.80 -50.46
CA SER A 629 -34.82 37.72 -50.80
C SER A 629 -33.98 38.96 -50.43
N SER A 630 -34.62 40.05 -49.99
CA SER A 630 -33.98 41.29 -49.52
C SER A 630 -33.60 41.29 -48.03
N THR A 631 -33.98 40.27 -47.26
CA THR A 631 -33.50 40.11 -45.87
C THR A 631 -32.04 39.68 -45.91
N GLY A 632 -31.15 40.62 -45.61
CA GLY A 632 -29.69 40.44 -45.70
C GLY A 632 -29.15 39.34 -44.78
N SER A 633 -27.86 39.05 -44.94
CA SER A 633 -27.05 38.00 -44.30
C SER A 633 -27.00 37.99 -42.75
N ALA A 634 -27.90 38.68 -42.06
CA ALA A 634 -28.00 38.75 -40.61
C ALA A 634 -28.77 37.55 -40.04
N THR A 635 -28.47 37.20 -38.79
CA THR A 635 -29.17 36.14 -38.05
C THR A 635 -30.57 36.58 -37.63
N SER A 636 -31.51 35.63 -37.51
CA SER A 636 -32.86 35.89 -37.01
C SER A 636 -32.82 36.43 -35.58
N ALA A 637 -33.54 37.53 -35.30
CA ALA A 637 -33.52 38.19 -33.99
C ALA A 637 -34.03 37.30 -32.84
N GLU A 638 -34.92 36.35 -33.16
CA GLU A 638 -35.49 35.36 -32.26
C GLU A 638 -34.48 34.29 -31.83
N LEU A 639 -33.34 34.20 -32.53
CA LEU A 639 -32.22 33.32 -32.19
C LEU A 639 -31.19 34.00 -31.27
N ASP A 640 -31.20 35.33 -31.16
CA ASP A 640 -30.26 36.10 -30.33
C ASP A 640 -30.21 35.61 -28.86
N PRO A 641 -31.34 35.28 -28.19
CA PRO A 641 -31.30 34.74 -26.83
C PRO A 641 -30.47 33.45 -26.73
N ALA A 642 -30.57 32.56 -27.73
CA ALA A 642 -29.84 31.30 -27.78
C ALA A 642 -28.36 31.50 -28.11
N ILE A 643 -28.02 32.41 -29.03
CA ILE A 643 -26.62 32.72 -29.34
C ILE A 643 -25.93 33.35 -28.13
N ASN A 644 -26.57 34.30 -27.46
CA ASN A 644 -26.00 34.98 -26.29
C ASN A 644 -25.75 34.01 -25.14
N ILE A 645 -26.73 33.15 -24.80
CA ILE A 645 -26.55 32.17 -23.71
C ILE A 645 -25.45 31.16 -24.04
N LEU A 646 -25.37 30.67 -25.29
CA LEU A 646 -24.30 29.77 -25.72
C LEU A 646 -22.93 30.46 -25.62
N ALA A 647 -22.82 31.72 -26.09
CA ALA A 647 -21.59 32.48 -26.03
C ALA A 647 -21.12 32.68 -24.59
N ASP A 648 -22.00 33.09 -23.68
CA ASP A 648 -21.69 33.34 -22.27
C ASP A 648 -21.29 32.04 -21.55
N TYR A 649 -22.06 30.97 -21.77
CA TYR A 649 -21.83 29.67 -21.12
C TYR A 649 -20.51 29.06 -21.60
N PHE A 650 -20.25 28.99 -22.90
CA PHE A 650 -19.00 28.43 -23.40
C PHE A 650 -17.79 29.33 -23.15
N ALA A 651 -17.96 30.66 -23.07
CA ALA A 651 -16.90 31.57 -22.62
C ALA A 651 -16.46 31.29 -21.19
N PHE A 652 -17.40 30.98 -20.30
CA PHE A 652 -17.10 30.57 -18.94
C PHE A 652 -16.55 29.15 -18.86
N LEU A 653 -17.25 28.17 -19.44
CA LEU A 653 -16.90 26.74 -19.36
C LEU A 653 -15.54 26.45 -19.99
N SER A 654 -15.15 27.14 -21.06
CA SER A 654 -13.83 26.98 -21.68
C SER A 654 -12.66 27.41 -20.78
N LYS A 655 -12.92 28.29 -19.80
CA LYS A 655 -11.93 28.70 -18.78
C LYS A 655 -11.94 27.77 -17.57
N ALA A 656 -13.12 27.24 -17.20
CA ALA A 656 -13.32 26.44 -16.00
C ALA A 656 -13.03 24.94 -16.20
N LEU A 657 -13.33 24.39 -17.38
CA LEU A 657 -13.26 22.96 -17.65
C LEU A 657 -12.05 22.56 -18.48
N GLY A 658 -11.58 21.33 -18.26
CA GLY A 658 -10.57 20.72 -19.10
C GLY A 658 -11.09 20.39 -20.51
N ARG A 659 -10.17 20.13 -21.44
CA ARG A 659 -10.51 19.90 -22.86
C ARG A 659 -11.49 18.74 -23.09
N ALA A 660 -11.31 17.63 -22.37
CA ALA A 660 -12.14 16.45 -22.54
C ALA A 660 -13.58 16.65 -22.01
N PRO A 661 -13.80 17.11 -20.76
CA PRO A 661 -15.14 17.48 -20.28
C PRO A 661 -15.81 18.55 -21.14
N LEU A 662 -15.08 19.61 -21.52
CA LEU A 662 -15.62 20.69 -22.35
C LEU A 662 -16.15 20.19 -23.69
N ARG A 663 -15.41 19.33 -24.39
CA ARG A 663 -15.86 18.72 -25.66
C ARG A 663 -17.06 17.80 -25.45
N ARG A 664 -17.07 17.02 -24.37
CA ARG A 664 -18.18 16.11 -24.06
C ARG A 664 -19.48 16.87 -23.82
N ILE A 665 -19.41 17.95 -23.04
CA ILE A 665 -20.53 18.87 -22.78
C ILE A 665 -20.94 19.59 -24.07
N GLY A 666 -19.97 20.08 -24.85
CA GLY A 666 -20.21 20.70 -26.15
C GLY A 666 -21.04 19.82 -27.08
N ARG A 667 -20.68 18.54 -27.21
CA ARG A 667 -21.44 17.57 -28.01
C ARG A 667 -22.87 17.35 -27.50
N HIS A 668 -23.08 17.27 -26.19
CA HIS A 668 -24.42 17.12 -25.62
C HIS A 668 -25.30 18.34 -25.88
N VAL A 669 -24.73 19.55 -25.76
CA VAL A 669 -25.43 20.79 -26.10
C VAL A 669 -25.78 20.81 -27.59
N CYS A 670 -24.83 20.47 -28.46
CA CYS A 670 -25.08 20.37 -29.90
C CYS A 670 -26.20 19.36 -30.22
N HIS A 671 -26.18 18.18 -29.62
CA HIS A 671 -27.22 17.18 -29.80
C HIS A 671 -28.60 17.64 -29.28
N THR A 672 -28.61 18.44 -28.20
CA THR A 672 -29.84 19.06 -27.68
C THR A 672 -30.43 20.05 -28.68
N ILE A 673 -29.58 20.90 -29.26
CA ILE A 673 -29.99 21.86 -30.29
C ILE A 673 -30.48 21.11 -31.54
N ASP A 674 -29.72 20.12 -32.01
CA ASP A 674 -30.07 19.25 -33.13
C ASP A 674 -31.46 18.65 -32.95
N SER A 675 -31.69 17.98 -31.82
CA SER A 675 -32.99 17.34 -31.53
C SER A 675 -34.13 18.36 -31.42
N TYR A 676 -33.87 19.53 -30.81
CA TYR A 676 -34.88 20.56 -30.61
C TYR A 676 -35.29 21.25 -31.92
N VAL A 677 -34.31 21.64 -32.74
CA VAL A 677 -34.56 22.26 -34.06
C VAL A 677 -35.18 21.24 -35.01
N TRP A 678 -34.70 19.99 -34.99
CA TRP A 678 -35.27 18.92 -35.79
C TRP A 678 -36.76 18.71 -35.49
N GLY A 679 -37.12 18.57 -34.21
CA GLY A 679 -38.50 18.28 -33.82
C GLY A 679 -39.46 19.47 -34.00
N ASN A 680 -39.02 20.69 -33.70
CA ASN A 680 -39.92 21.85 -33.69
C ASN A 680 -39.95 22.62 -35.01
N ILE A 681 -38.85 22.63 -35.77
CA ILE A 681 -38.73 23.43 -37.01
C ILE A 681 -38.76 22.52 -38.23
N ILE A 682 -37.84 21.55 -38.34
CA ILE A 682 -37.73 20.69 -39.53
C ILE A 682 -38.89 19.70 -39.64
N GLN A 683 -39.32 19.07 -38.56
CA GLN A 683 -40.52 18.22 -38.54
C GLN A 683 -41.79 19.00 -38.16
N GLY A 684 -41.65 20.31 -37.89
CA GLY A 684 -42.78 21.20 -37.62
C GLY A 684 -43.69 21.32 -38.84
N ARG A 685 -44.93 21.77 -38.62
CA ARG A 685 -45.88 22.09 -39.71
C ARG A 685 -45.56 23.46 -40.32
N HIS A 686 -44.34 23.62 -40.81
CA HIS A 686 -43.87 24.83 -41.48
C HIS A 686 -43.68 24.57 -42.97
N SER A 687 -43.90 25.60 -43.78
CA SER A 687 -43.49 25.63 -45.18
C SER A 687 -42.37 26.65 -45.35
N PHE A 688 -41.45 26.38 -46.28
CA PHE A 688 -40.24 27.17 -46.49
C PHE A 688 -40.18 27.68 -47.93
N SER A 689 -39.88 28.97 -48.09
CA SER A 689 -39.43 29.53 -49.36
C SER A 689 -37.91 29.33 -49.50
N THR A 690 -37.37 29.55 -50.70
CA THR A 690 -35.91 29.58 -50.92
C THR A 690 -35.19 30.54 -49.96
N ALA A 691 -35.74 31.73 -49.74
CA ALA A 691 -35.19 32.70 -48.80
C ALA A 691 -35.26 32.20 -47.34
N GLY A 692 -36.35 31.53 -46.95
CA GLY A 692 -36.49 30.94 -45.61
C GLY A 692 -35.51 29.80 -45.34
N ALA A 693 -35.27 28.93 -46.32
CA ALA A 693 -34.28 27.85 -46.20
C ALA A 693 -32.85 28.40 -46.08
N ASN A 694 -32.51 29.43 -46.86
CA ASN A 694 -31.23 30.12 -46.77
C ASN A 694 -31.05 30.87 -45.43
N GLN A 695 -32.11 31.44 -44.87
CA GLN A 695 -32.07 32.04 -43.54
C GLN A 695 -31.79 30.99 -42.46
N LEU A 696 -32.46 29.84 -42.50
CA LEU A 696 -32.21 28.73 -41.57
C LEU A 696 -30.78 28.19 -41.66
N THR A 697 -30.20 28.15 -42.88
CA THR A 697 -28.79 27.82 -43.09
C THR A 697 -27.85 28.84 -42.42
N THR A 698 -28.16 30.13 -42.57
CA THR A 698 -27.38 31.22 -41.96
C THR A 698 -27.44 31.16 -40.43
N ASP A 699 -28.64 30.98 -39.88
CA ASP A 699 -28.91 30.87 -38.44
C ASP A 699 -28.15 29.70 -37.80
N MET A 700 -28.27 28.48 -38.35
CA MET A 700 -27.55 27.32 -37.79
C MET A 700 -26.04 27.41 -38.02
N GLY A 701 -25.60 28.07 -39.08
CA GLY A 701 -24.20 28.44 -39.26
C GLY A 701 -23.67 29.33 -38.13
N ALA A 702 -24.45 30.34 -37.71
CA ALA A 702 -24.10 31.22 -36.60
C ALA A 702 -24.04 30.48 -35.26
N VAL A 703 -24.98 29.56 -34.99
CA VAL A 703 -24.95 28.69 -33.81
C VAL A 703 -23.69 27.81 -33.81
N CYS A 704 -23.37 27.16 -34.94
CA CYS A 704 -22.16 26.36 -35.06
C CYS A 704 -20.90 27.17 -34.77
N ASN A 705 -20.77 28.35 -35.39
CA ASN A 705 -19.61 29.22 -35.22
C ASN A 705 -19.44 29.70 -33.78
N THR A 706 -20.57 29.97 -33.09
CA THR A 706 -20.57 30.39 -31.68
C THR A 706 -20.00 29.30 -30.76
N ILE A 707 -20.39 28.04 -30.99
CA ILE A 707 -19.92 26.90 -30.18
C ILE A 707 -18.46 26.53 -30.56
N ASP A 708 -18.16 26.43 -31.86
CA ASP A 708 -16.85 26.04 -32.40
C ASP A 708 -15.71 26.95 -31.93
N ARG A 709 -16.01 28.23 -31.68
CA ARG A 709 -15.06 29.20 -31.08
C ARG A 709 -14.43 28.70 -29.79
N TYR A 710 -15.12 27.85 -29.02
CA TYR A 710 -14.68 27.40 -27.71
C TYR A 710 -14.26 25.92 -27.68
N ILE A 711 -14.95 25.04 -28.42
CA ILE A 711 -14.69 23.59 -28.37
C ILE A 711 -13.78 23.07 -29.49
N GLY A 712 -13.51 23.90 -30.50
CA GLY A 712 -12.68 23.60 -31.66
C GLY A 712 -13.48 23.59 -32.96
N ALA A 713 -12.83 23.97 -34.06
CA ALA A 713 -13.47 24.10 -35.37
C ALA A 713 -14.13 22.78 -35.85
N GLY A 714 -15.35 22.88 -36.35
CA GLY A 714 -16.11 21.77 -36.93
C GLY A 714 -16.78 20.83 -35.93
N GLN A 715 -16.57 21.00 -34.62
CA GLN A 715 -17.14 20.11 -33.60
C GLN A 715 -18.66 20.27 -33.49
N ALA A 716 -19.17 21.50 -33.60
CA ALA A 716 -20.58 21.81 -33.58
C ALA A 716 -21.30 21.24 -34.81
N ARG A 717 -20.65 21.30 -35.98
CA ARG A 717 -21.17 20.69 -37.21
C ARG A 717 -21.30 19.17 -37.11
N ILE A 718 -20.32 18.51 -36.49
CA ILE A 718 -20.39 17.07 -36.21
C ILE A 718 -21.54 16.77 -35.24
N GLY A 719 -21.71 17.59 -34.19
CA GLY A 719 -22.75 17.40 -33.19
C GLY A 719 -24.18 17.68 -33.66
N MET A 720 -24.35 18.53 -34.68
CA MET A 720 -25.64 18.92 -35.28
C MET A 720 -25.81 18.40 -36.71
N ARG A 721 -25.13 17.29 -37.04
CA ARG A 721 -25.04 16.78 -38.41
C ARG A 721 -26.41 16.52 -39.03
N ARG A 722 -27.36 15.97 -38.27
CA ARG A 722 -28.70 15.62 -38.76
C ARG A 722 -29.49 16.85 -39.20
N VAL A 723 -29.55 17.88 -38.35
CA VAL A 723 -30.21 19.15 -38.69
C VAL A 723 -29.54 19.83 -39.86
N LEU A 724 -28.21 19.87 -39.90
CA LEU A 724 -27.47 20.50 -41.00
C LEU A 724 -27.71 19.79 -42.33
N GLU A 725 -27.72 18.47 -42.34
CA GLU A 725 -28.06 17.68 -43.53
C GLU A 725 -29.50 17.92 -44.00
N GLY A 726 -30.44 17.98 -43.06
CA GLY A 726 -31.84 18.34 -43.35
C GLY A 726 -31.98 19.73 -43.96
N ILE A 727 -31.22 20.71 -43.44
CA ILE A 727 -31.18 22.08 -43.96
C ILE A 727 -30.55 22.14 -45.35
N THR A 728 -29.49 21.37 -45.62
CA THR A 728 -28.90 21.30 -46.97
C THR A 728 -29.89 20.74 -47.99
N LEU A 729 -30.68 19.72 -47.63
CA LEU A 729 -31.74 19.20 -48.49
C LEU A 729 -32.86 20.23 -48.70
N LEU A 730 -33.22 20.97 -47.65
CA LEU A 730 -34.22 22.03 -47.70
C LEU A 730 -33.74 23.23 -48.55
N SER A 731 -32.44 23.50 -48.61
CA SER A 731 -31.86 24.68 -49.25
C SER A 731 -31.36 24.43 -50.68
N LEU A 732 -31.74 23.31 -51.30
CA LEU A 732 -31.37 23.02 -52.68
C LEU A 732 -31.89 24.12 -53.64
N PRO A 733 -31.08 24.54 -54.63
CA PRO A 733 -31.43 25.64 -55.52
C PRO A 733 -32.55 25.24 -56.50
N VAL A 734 -33.43 26.19 -56.82
CA VAL A 734 -34.41 26.03 -57.89
C VAL A 734 -33.67 26.09 -59.24
N ARG A 735 -34.06 25.30 -60.25
CA ARG A 735 -33.35 25.17 -61.54
C ARG A 735 -32.93 26.48 -62.24
N GLY A 736 -33.59 27.61 -61.96
CA GLY A 736 -33.26 28.94 -62.49
C GLY A 736 -32.19 29.73 -61.72
N GLU A 737 -31.78 29.27 -60.52
CA GLU A 737 -30.80 29.92 -59.65
C GLU A 737 -29.39 29.29 -59.75
N ILE A 738 -29.25 28.19 -60.50
CA ILE A 738 -27.96 27.57 -60.77
C ILE A 738 -27.21 28.47 -61.77
N GLN A 739 -26.17 29.17 -61.30
CA GLN A 739 -25.26 29.92 -62.17
C GLN A 739 -24.65 28.96 -63.20
N ARG A 740 -25.04 29.13 -64.47
CA ARG A 740 -24.26 28.59 -65.59
C ARG A 740 -22.94 29.33 -65.60
N VAL A 741 -21.87 28.66 -65.18
CA VAL A 741 -20.50 29.08 -65.46
C VAL A 741 -20.39 29.19 -66.99
N GLN A 742 -20.34 30.41 -67.51
CA GLN A 742 -19.87 30.62 -68.88
C GLN A 742 -18.39 30.28 -68.90
N PRO A 743 -17.93 29.35 -69.76
CA PRO A 743 -16.51 29.17 -69.98
C PRO A 743 -15.99 30.47 -70.59
N SER A 744 -14.94 31.02 -69.99
CA SER A 744 -14.16 32.12 -70.54
C SER A 744 -13.71 31.77 -71.95
N ALA A 745 -14.06 32.62 -72.92
CA ALA A 745 -13.47 32.60 -74.24
C ALA A 745 -12.01 33.04 -74.13
N ASP A 746 -11.09 32.16 -74.52
CA ASP A 746 -9.92 32.50 -75.34
C ASP A 746 -9.35 31.20 -75.97
N ASP A 747 -9.11 31.31 -77.27
CA ASP A 747 -8.25 30.56 -78.20
C ASP A 747 -8.68 29.23 -78.85
N ASP A 748 -8.91 29.40 -80.17
CA ASP A 748 -8.56 28.61 -81.37
C ASP A 748 -9.32 27.29 -81.66
N GLU A 749 -10.26 27.30 -82.62
CA GLU A 749 -10.05 27.10 -84.07
C GLU A 749 -9.41 25.73 -84.40
N ASP A 750 -10.23 24.73 -84.73
CA ASP A 750 -10.33 24.24 -86.11
C ASP A 750 -11.32 23.06 -86.29
N ALA A 751 -11.99 23.09 -87.46
CA ALA A 751 -12.67 22.00 -88.17
C ALA A 751 -13.96 21.38 -87.57
N ALA A 752 -14.99 21.00 -88.31
CA ALA A 752 -15.46 21.20 -89.68
C ALA A 752 -16.84 20.49 -89.75
N TRP A 753 -17.81 21.12 -90.42
CA TRP A 753 -18.99 20.57 -91.12
C TRP A 753 -19.61 19.21 -90.73
N GLY A 754 -20.90 19.22 -90.39
CA GLY A 754 -21.78 18.04 -90.46
C GLY A 754 -23.22 18.32 -90.03
N ASP A 755 -24.12 18.35 -91.01
CA ASP A 755 -25.57 18.57 -90.90
C ASP A 755 -26.34 17.31 -90.43
N SER A 756 -27.60 17.53 -90.00
CA SER A 756 -28.75 16.61 -89.95
C SER A 756 -29.11 15.86 -88.63
N ALA A 757 -30.23 16.36 -88.05
CA ALA A 757 -31.47 15.66 -87.71
C ALA A 757 -31.53 14.30 -86.94
N THR A 758 -32.32 14.36 -85.86
CA THR A 758 -33.32 13.39 -85.34
C THR A 758 -32.94 12.15 -84.51
N THR A 759 -33.78 11.96 -83.47
CA THR A 759 -34.25 10.75 -82.77
C THR A 759 -33.47 10.13 -81.60
N ASP A 760 -34.10 10.28 -80.43
CA ASP A 760 -34.43 9.29 -79.40
C ASP A 760 -33.41 8.29 -78.82
N ALA A 761 -33.39 8.35 -77.48
CA ALA A 761 -33.33 7.26 -76.52
C ALA A 761 -32.01 6.52 -76.25
N GLN A 762 -31.72 6.52 -74.95
CA GLN A 762 -31.13 5.45 -74.14
C GLN A 762 -29.62 5.49 -73.85
N SER A 763 -29.36 5.49 -72.54
CA SER A 763 -28.13 5.16 -71.82
C SER A 763 -26.86 5.93 -72.20
N ASP A 764 -26.43 6.82 -71.30
CA ASP A 764 -25.09 6.67 -70.73
C ASP A 764 -25.07 7.13 -69.27
N ALA A 765 -25.10 6.13 -68.40
CA ALA A 765 -24.70 6.21 -67.01
C ALA A 765 -23.19 5.99 -66.96
N SER A 766 -22.41 7.03 -67.25
CA SER A 766 -21.03 7.20 -66.78
C SER A 766 -20.43 8.43 -67.45
N GLY A 767 -20.15 9.47 -66.66
CA GLY A 767 -19.30 10.56 -67.10
C GLY A 767 -19.99 11.90 -67.39
N LEU A 768 -20.74 12.43 -66.43
CA LEU A 768 -21.09 13.86 -66.28
C LEU A 768 -21.30 14.04 -64.76
N GLY A 769 -20.42 14.69 -63.99
CA GLY A 769 -20.24 16.14 -63.98
C GLY A 769 -20.66 16.65 -62.59
N GLY A 770 -19.83 17.48 -61.96
CA GLY A 770 -20.13 18.18 -60.71
C GLY A 770 -21.23 19.24 -60.88
N HIS A 771 -22.38 18.83 -61.40
CA HIS A 771 -23.56 19.67 -61.52
C HIS A 771 -24.32 19.66 -60.18
N PRO A 772 -24.60 20.83 -59.59
CA PRO A 772 -25.37 20.90 -58.36
C PRO A 772 -26.77 20.33 -58.60
N VAL A 773 -27.15 19.30 -57.84
CA VAL A 773 -28.47 18.68 -57.91
C VAL A 773 -29.52 19.74 -57.56
N SER A 774 -30.41 20.03 -58.51
CA SER A 774 -31.49 21.01 -58.30
C SER A 774 -32.60 20.45 -57.41
N LEU A 775 -33.35 21.32 -56.73
CA LEU A 775 -34.48 20.96 -55.86
C LEU A 775 -35.47 19.96 -56.53
N PHE A 776 -35.88 20.24 -57.77
CA PHE A 776 -36.80 19.39 -58.53
C PHE A 776 -36.19 18.05 -58.99
N GLN A 777 -34.87 17.99 -59.13
CA GLN A 777 -34.18 16.74 -59.44
C GLN A 777 -34.09 15.84 -58.20
N ALA A 778 -33.81 16.43 -57.03
CA ALA A 778 -33.84 15.72 -55.76
C ALA A 778 -35.26 15.23 -55.43
N GLU A 779 -36.30 16.05 -55.62
CA GLU A 779 -37.71 15.66 -55.46
C GLU A 779 -38.04 14.43 -56.31
N ARG A 780 -37.80 14.48 -57.61
CA ARG A 780 -38.14 13.38 -58.52
C ARG A 780 -37.46 12.07 -58.11
N LEU A 781 -36.19 12.11 -57.70
CA LEU A 781 -35.44 10.91 -57.30
C LEU A 781 -35.90 10.36 -55.94
N VAL A 782 -36.23 11.24 -54.99
CA VAL A 782 -36.64 10.84 -53.63
C VAL A 782 -38.07 10.28 -53.59
N PHE A 783 -38.96 10.72 -54.49
CA PHE A 783 -40.34 10.23 -54.59
C PHE A 783 -40.54 9.04 -55.53
N LEU A 784 -39.55 8.69 -56.37
CA LEU A 784 -39.68 7.59 -57.34
C LEU A 784 -39.75 6.21 -56.66
N ASN A 785 -38.71 5.82 -55.90
CA ASN A 785 -38.68 4.62 -55.08
C ASN A 785 -37.64 4.77 -53.94
N ASN A 786 -37.51 3.79 -53.05
CA ASN A 786 -36.58 3.88 -51.92
C ASN A 786 -35.10 3.79 -52.34
N GLU A 787 -34.80 3.06 -53.42
CA GLU A 787 -33.43 2.87 -53.91
C GLU A 787 -32.89 4.15 -54.56
N SER A 788 -33.71 4.81 -55.38
CA SER A 788 -33.40 6.12 -55.96
C SER A 788 -33.31 7.23 -54.91
N ALA A 789 -34.10 7.14 -53.84
CA ALA A 789 -34.01 8.06 -52.71
C ALA A 789 -32.66 7.92 -51.97
N ARG A 790 -32.22 6.69 -51.68
CA ARG A 790 -30.89 6.44 -51.08
C ARG A 790 -29.77 6.95 -51.95
N HIS A 791 -29.82 6.65 -53.26
CA HIS A 791 -28.81 7.11 -54.20
C HIS A 791 -28.76 8.65 -54.29
N ALA A 792 -29.92 9.33 -54.24
CA ALA A 792 -29.97 10.79 -54.23
C ALA A 792 -29.37 11.39 -52.94
N LEU A 793 -29.61 10.78 -51.78
CA LEU A 793 -29.01 11.19 -50.52
C LEU A 793 -27.49 10.96 -50.50
N GLU A 794 -27.04 9.82 -51.01
CA GLU A 794 -25.61 9.49 -51.14
C GLU A 794 -24.89 10.45 -52.09
N GLN A 795 -25.50 10.80 -53.23
CA GLN A 795 -24.96 11.82 -54.14
C GLN A 795 -24.84 13.21 -53.51
N LEU A 796 -25.69 13.53 -52.54
CA LEU A 796 -25.67 14.78 -51.78
C LEU A 796 -24.78 14.71 -50.52
N GLY A 797 -24.21 13.54 -50.20
CA GLY A 797 -23.41 13.30 -48.99
C GLY A 797 -24.22 13.37 -47.69
N LEU A 798 -25.51 13.01 -47.74
CA LEU A 798 -26.44 13.09 -46.62
C LEU A 798 -26.65 11.71 -45.99
N ASP A 799 -25.87 11.39 -44.95
CA ASP A 799 -25.80 10.05 -44.36
C ASP A 799 -26.75 9.87 -43.15
N MET A 800 -27.19 10.96 -42.52
CA MET A 800 -27.99 10.97 -41.29
C MET A 800 -29.50 11.00 -41.56
N LEU A 801 -29.92 11.16 -42.82
CA LEU A 801 -31.32 11.30 -43.21
C LEU A 801 -31.89 9.96 -43.71
N SER A 802 -33.08 9.59 -43.23
CA SER A 802 -33.84 8.48 -43.82
C SER A 802 -34.58 8.92 -45.09
N GLU A 803 -35.04 7.94 -45.89
CA GLU A 803 -35.85 8.24 -47.08
C GLU A 803 -37.18 8.93 -46.70
N GLN A 804 -37.72 8.61 -45.51
CA GLN A 804 -38.92 9.25 -44.98
C GLN A 804 -38.66 10.69 -44.56
N ASP A 805 -37.53 10.96 -43.90
CA ASP A 805 -37.12 12.31 -43.52
C ASP A 805 -36.95 13.17 -44.77
N ALA A 806 -36.26 12.65 -45.79
CA ALA A 806 -36.03 13.36 -47.04
C ALA A 806 -37.34 13.75 -47.75
N ARG A 807 -38.31 12.82 -47.82
CA ARG A 807 -39.65 13.10 -48.37
C ARG A 807 -40.42 14.14 -47.54
N SER A 808 -40.31 14.06 -46.22
CA SER A 808 -40.96 15.01 -45.31
C SER A 808 -40.41 16.42 -45.52
N ILE A 809 -39.09 16.57 -45.59
CA ILE A 809 -38.41 17.86 -45.77
C ILE A 809 -38.75 18.47 -47.13
N LEU A 810 -38.68 17.69 -48.22
CA LEU A 810 -38.96 18.20 -49.56
C LEU A 810 -40.42 18.66 -49.73
N ARG A 811 -41.38 18.00 -49.06
CA ARG A 811 -42.80 18.42 -49.06
C ARG A 811 -43.04 19.79 -48.40
N GLN A 812 -42.11 20.26 -47.58
CA GLN A 812 -42.24 21.55 -46.91
C GLN A 812 -41.81 22.72 -47.79
N ARG A 813 -41.15 22.47 -48.93
CA ARG A 813 -40.78 23.53 -49.86
C ARG A 813 -42.00 24.02 -50.63
N VAL A 814 -42.24 25.34 -50.54
CA VAL A 814 -43.37 25.99 -51.21
C VAL A 814 -43.30 25.74 -52.72
N GLU A 815 -42.10 25.72 -53.31
CA GLU A 815 -41.88 25.50 -54.74
C GLU A 815 -42.15 24.06 -55.22
N ILE A 816 -42.26 23.09 -54.29
CA ILE A 816 -42.67 21.71 -54.59
C ILE A 816 -44.18 21.51 -54.34
N SER A 817 -44.74 22.22 -53.36
CA SER A 817 -46.17 22.13 -53.01
C SER A 817 -47.09 23.02 -53.86
N SER A 818 -46.52 23.93 -54.66
CA SER A 818 -47.22 24.78 -55.63
C SER A 818 -47.37 24.06 -56.95
#